data_AF-F4PUF0-F1
#
_entry.id   AF-F4PUF0-F1
#
_cell.length_a   1.000
_cell.length_b   1.000
_cell.length_c   1.000
_cell.angle_alpha   90.00
_cell.angle_beta   90.00
_cell.angle_gamma   90.00
#
_symmetry.space_group_name_H-M   'P 1'
#
loop_
_entity.id
_entity.type
_entity.pdbx_description
1 polymer ?
#
loop_
_entity_poly.entity_id
_entity_poly.type
_entity_poly.pdbx_seq_one_letter_code
_entity_poly.pdbx_strand_id
1 'polypeptide(L)'
;MSVADLYFKECSSLFLTNEPLLKSLKRFSLHSFKHLFNNALSNQMVLSDIINQKILPSFNSHLVNNNDKSTPSTDNISIFISTIELDDIKVPLPSTTTSIDITSQVNAPLPPTLLEGIDNLQNLYISTEYTSLERLCKLPDTLKSFTMYIDNPSCLKGDDVFPLGLERLLLSTAIGDDHIPIPLYSLGLEKLKSLKSLDITPVIITESLPLFLPSPSSPSSILPSSLTSLDIGIQGVLPLDFFQSLLSLRTLSLNMYQPGNNSVVLTLDLTHLHCLETFVFFPGIGEQVDASLIKLPLSSSLKTLYVPEFYKFSNLSTQFFPTTLTSLDMFFGPTDYETIQLPKSLTKLSLVKCPLSVGFIPDSVKILSISSHDERDIEILPGLIPVSVETLTLSGYDGPTTSDYLPGSIKSLAWDRRGKTQTLPSKLEKLHWRQVSDPMDLPLVFPPTIQHIECTNISLYPLPPSLTSLSCQFDTTCLIDNSYYSISKFNYQQQQQDNNNNNLLLLPLNLRKLKIKFNERYGHNSKFSFRLDEVINQTNVEKLSIDINGRRWFKATIKRLDKDNSKVLIVDNKSLFGGIISQSNNDNNNNNEYTPIYLHYKVDSNVDLICLLLTCKRLYYNIRQQYSSTLQFKHIKCFRAKGNQTNESLISFSLHSFKHLFNNALSNQIVVSDDNQTKLKSFNSHLLNNNNNNNDKSTPLPDNISLFITTNNFNDIIAPSTTTSIDITSKARTSRPIPSTLLEGIDNLQHLTLSSEYTSRERICKLPDTLKSFTMYYNNPGCIEGDDMFPLGLETLSIPSKAGEDDLPTTSLNSLGLEKLKSLKELIIGPVLTSPSSPSSILPSSLTSLDIEFRGDIPSDLFQSLVSLRYLHLSQYGNDKSLALDLTNLHRLNTFVLFPGRIKLLDVSFINLPLSSSLKTILISGYYQKPNLSTQFFPTTLTSLSMFFGPTDYETIKLPMSLTYLHLQCKVPAPSGFIPDSVKTLSMTSTASMDIEILPLSIPSSVETLTLFGYEGPTTSEYLPDSIKELDWNRQIDTTTLPPKLETLRWGHIPKNISCVFPSTIQHLDYSDVSFFPLPPSLTSLSCQFDQTCLVNLIDQSYYSISKFNYKQQQKDGQLLLPLNLRKLKIKIRSNKKGTNNFRLDEVINQTNIEELSIALRGKGWLKATIKRLDKDNSRVLIVDNKSLFGGIIHQSRQSNNNNNNQYSPIYLYKSKEIDIPYWSHTTLPVN
;
A
#
# COMPACT_ATOMS: atom_id res chain seq x y z
N MET A 1 -28.92 58.73 -9.47
CA MET A 1 -29.62 57.49 -9.03
C MET A 1 -30.88 57.27 -9.87
N SER A 2 -30.80 57.45 -11.19
CA SER A 2 -31.96 57.54 -12.11
C SER A 2 -31.81 56.68 -13.37
N VAL A 3 -30.87 55.74 -13.34
CA VAL A 3 -30.52 54.83 -14.47
C VAL A 3 -30.92 53.38 -14.17
N ALA A 4 -31.34 53.07 -12.93
CA ALA A 4 -31.73 51.74 -12.51
C ALA A 4 -33.15 51.34 -12.99
N ASP A 5 -34.10 52.28 -12.95
CA ASP A 5 -35.52 51.98 -13.16
C ASP A 5 -35.90 51.64 -14.61
N LEU A 6 -35.07 52.02 -15.59
CA LEU A 6 -35.30 51.66 -16.99
C LEU A 6 -35.06 50.16 -17.26
N TYR A 7 -34.10 49.55 -16.57
CA TYR A 7 -33.68 48.16 -16.83
C TYR A 7 -34.63 47.10 -16.26
N PHE A 8 -35.54 47.49 -15.35
CA PHE A 8 -36.41 46.55 -14.64
C PHE A 8 -37.72 46.18 -15.36
N LYS A 9 -38.02 46.82 -16.51
CA LYS A 9 -39.30 46.60 -17.24
C LYS A 9 -39.26 45.59 -18.38
N GLU A 10 -38.10 45.23 -18.93
CA GLU A 10 -38.03 44.34 -20.11
C GLU A 10 -37.89 42.84 -19.78
N CYS A 11 -37.49 42.47 -18.55
CA CYS A 11 -37.25 41.06 -18.20
C CYS A 11 -38.50 40.24 -17.84
N SER A 12 -39.71 40.82 -17.92
CA SER A 12 -40.93 40.23 -17.35
C SER A 12 -41.75 39.34 -18.29
N SER A 13 -41.35 39.16 -19.55
CA SER A 13 -42.21 38.64 -20.63
C SER A 13 -41.87 37.23 -21.16
N LEU A 14 -40.90 36.53 -20.59
CA LEU A 14 -40.27 35.33 -21.20
C LEU A 14 -40.29 34.04 -20.35
N PHE A 15 -41.25 33.90 -19.43
CA PHE A 15 -41.40 32.70 -18.59
C PHE A 15 -42.79 32.05 -18.69
N LEU A 16 -42.95 31.06 -19.58
CA LEU A 16 -44.00 30.02 -19.53
C LEU A 16 -43.77 28.96 -20.63
N THR A 17 -43.38 27.72 -20.26
CA THR A 17 -43.74 26.41 -20.90
C THR A 17 -42.78 25.28 -20.49
N ASN A 18 -43.14 24.47 -19.47
CA ASN A 18 -42.96 23.00 -19.45
C ASN A 18 -43.49 22.40 -18.13
N GLU A 19 -44.62 21.70 -18.18
CA GLU A 19 -45.27 21.08 -17.02
C GLU A 19 -44.96 19.57 -16.77
N PRO A 20 -44.65 18.71 -17.77
CA PRO A 20 -44.66 17.24 -17.56
C PRO A 20 -43.73 16.71 -16.46
N LEU A 21 -42.56 17.33 -16.26
CA LEU A 21 -41.51 16.80 -15.39
C LEU A 21 -41.92 16.72 -13.90
N LEU A 22 -42.85 17.58 -13.47
CA LEU A 22 -43.17 17.77 -12.05
C LEU A 22 -44.07 16.66 -11.47
N LYS A 23 -44.73 15.86 -12.33
CA LYS A 23 -45.75 14.87 -11.91
C LYS A 23 -45.17 13.51 -11.49
N SER A 24 -43.97 13.14 -11.92
CA SER A 24 -43.39 11.79 -11.67
C SER A 24 -42.73 11.62 -10.28
N LEU A 25 -42.33 12.70 -9.61
CA LEU A 25 -41.45 12.65 -8.42
C LEU A 25 -42.15 12.45 -7.05
N LYS A 26 -43.45 12.09 -7.00
CA LYS A 26 -44.27 12.17 -5.77
C LYS A 26 -44.78 10.84 -5.18
N ARG A 27 -44.15 9.67 -5.42
CA ARG A 27 -44.66 8.36 -4.92
C ARG A 27 -43.58 7.32 -4.50
N PHE A 28 -42.93 7.49 -3.35
CA PHE A 28 -42.17 6.42 -2.65
C PHE A 28 -42.09 6.70 -1.13
N SER A 29 -41.94 5.66 -0.28
CA SER A 29 -41.85 5.80 1.20
C SER A 29 -41.04 4.68 1.87
N LEU A 30 -40.78 4.78 3.19
CA LEU A 30 -39.60 4.20 3.86
C LEU A 30 -39.87 3.69 5.30
N HIS A 31 -40.34 2.46 5.50
CA HIS A 31 -40.67 1.95 6.85
C HIS A 31 -39.91 0.68 7.31
N SER A 32 -39.54 -0.25 6.40
CA SER A 32 -39.19 -1.64 6.75
C SER A 32 -37.82 -1.87 7.43
N PHE A 33 -37.06 -0.83 7.77
CA PHE A 33 -35.61 -0.94 8.03
C PHE A 33 -35.21 -1.28 9.49
N LYS A 34 -36.14 -1.20 10.46
CA LYS A 34 -35.78 -1.12 11.89
C LYS A 34 -35.59 -2.46 12.64
N HIS A 35 -36.16 -3.57 12.15
CA HIS A 35 -36.27 -4.82 12.95
C HIS A 35 -35.04 -5.74 12.87
N LEU A 36 -34.12 -5.51 11.91
CA LEU A 36 -32.98 -6.41 11.64
C LEU A 36 -31.73 -6.15 12.51
N PHE A 37 -31.70 -5.06 13.26
CA PHE A 37 -30.47 -4.57 13.92
C PHE A 37 -30.14 -5.31 15.23
N ASN A 38 -31.15 -5.75 15.99
CA ASN A 38 -30.94 -6.16 17.39
C ASN A 38 -30.38 -7.59 17.58
N ASN A 39 -30.57 -8.51 16.64
CA ASN A 39 -30.07 -9.90 16.75
C ASN A 39 -28.57 -10.05 16.41
N ALA A 40 -27.82 -8.94 16.42
CA ALA A 40 -26.38 -8.95 16.17
C ALA A 40 -25.53 -9.17 17.44
N LEU A 41 -26.07 -8.89 18.62
CA LEU A 41 -25.32 -8.26 19.72
C LEU A 41 -24.94 -9.16 20.93
N SER A 42 -25.61 -10.28 21.17
CA SER A 42 -25.80 -10.79 22.53
C SER A 42 -24.69 -11.66 23.17
N ASN A 43 -23.65 -12.08 22.42
CA ASN A 43 -22.86 -13.27 22.82
C ASN A 43 -21.37 -13.01 23.15
N GLN A 44 -20.93 -11.77 23.33
CA GLN A 44 -19.59 -11.46 23.83
C GLN A 44 -19.60 -10.16 24.65
N MET A 45 -18.55 -9.88 25.42
CA MET A 45 -18.47 -8.75 26.35
C MET A 45 -17.08 -8.12 26.40
N VAL A 46 -16.99 -6.83 26.02
CA VAL A 46 -15.78 -6.02 26.26
C VAL A 46 -15.50 -5.91 27.75
N LEU A 47 -14.25 -5.64 28.08
CA LEU A 47 -13.96 -4.62 29.10
C LEU A 47 -13.08 -3.54 28.48
N SER A 48 -13.35 -2.25 28.69
CA SER A 48 -12.61 -1.15 28.06
C SER A 48 -12.46 0.12 28.96
N ASP A 49 -11.35 0.89 28.90
CA ASP A 49 -10.81 1.87 29.91
C ASP A 49 -11.57 3.19 29.90
N ILE A 50 -12.38 3.34 28.85
CA ILE A 50 -13.66 4.03 28.83
C ILE A 50 -14.36 4.05 30.18
N ILE A 51 -14.41 2.88 30.84
CA ILE A 51 -15.20 2.61 32.03
C ILE A 51 -14.44 3.14 33.26
N ASN A 52 -14.19 4.44 33.23
CA ASN A 52 -13.75 5.24 34.36
C ASN A 52 -14.75 4.99 35.51
N GLN A 53 -14.25 4.54 36.66
CA GLN A 53 -14.91 3.58 37.57
C GLN A 53 -16.25 4.02 38.22
N LYS A 54 -16.76 5.20 37.92
CA LYS A 54 -18.01 5.75 38.48
C LYS A 54 -19.30 5.25 37.82
N ILE A 55 -19.24 4.71 36.60
CA ILE A 55 -20.45 4.27 35.86
C ILE A 55 -20.82 2.81 36.16
N LEU A 56 -19.88 1.97 36.57
CA LEU A 56 -20.11 0.52 36.75
C LEU A 56 -21.31 0.14 37.67
N PRO A 57 -21.64 0.87 38.75
CA PRO A 57 -22.83 0.59 39.57
C PRO A 57 -24.16 0.65 38.81
N SER A 58 -24.25 1.34 37.66
CA SER A 58 -25.47 1.41 36.85
C SER A 58 -25.57 0.32 35.79
N PHE A 59 -24.46 -0.21 35.27
CA PHE A 59 -24.50 -1.28 34.26
C PHE A 59 -24.91 -2.62 34.88
N ASN A 60 -24.36 -2.94 36.06
CA ASN A 60 -24.79 -4.14 36.81
C ASN A 60 -26.25 -4.07 37.25
N SER A 61 -26.82 -2.89 37.52
CA SER A 61 -28.23 -2.81 37.96
C SER A 61 -29.24 -3.17 36.86
N HIS A 62 -28.87 -3.09 35.58
CA HIS A 62 -29.73 -3.52 34.47
C HIS A 62 -29.62 -5.02 34.13
N LEU A 63 -28.48 -5.67 34.42
CA LEU A 63 -28.33 -7.13 34.26
C LEU A 63 -28.85 -7.90 35.49
N VAL A 64 -28.74 -7.34 36.70
CA VAL A 64 -29.11 -8.02 37.96
C VAL A 64 -30.60 -7.89 38.32
N ASN A 65 -31.33 -6.91 37.79
CA ASN A 65 -32.66 -6.53 38.32
C ASN A 65 -33.86 -6.80 37.38
N ASN A 66 -33.65 -7.44 36.22
CA ASN A 66 -34.74 -7.85 35.32
C ASN A 66 -35.39 -9.17 35.79
N ASN A 67 -36.46 -9.08 36.59
CA ASN A 67 -37.23 -10.25 37.06
C ASN A 67 -38.22 -10.84 36.03
N ASP A 68 -38.30 -10.30 34.81
CA ASP A 68 -39.27 -10.73 33.78
C ASP A 68 -38.82 -11.99 33.03
N LYS A 69 -39.49 -13.11 33.36
CA LYS A 69 -39.17 -14.47 32.92
C LYS A 69 -39.54 -14.74 31.44
N SER A 70 -38.74 -14.30 30.47
CA SER A 70 -38.96 -14.73 29.06
C SER A 70 -37.76 -14.74 28.09
N THR A 71 -36.57 -14.27 28.46
CA THR A 71 -35.38 -14.29 27.57
C THR A 71 -34.53 -15.54 27.74
N PRO A 72 -34.01 -16.17 26.66
CA PRO A 72 -33.15 -17.34 26.73
C PRO A 72 -31.74 -16.97 27.26
N SER A 73 -31.09 -17.91 27.93
CA SER A 73 -29.73 -17.73 28.45
C SER A 73 -28.67 -17.85 27.34
N THR A 74 -27.61 -17.04 27.46
CA THR A 74 -26.44 -17.03 26.57
C THR A 74 -25.30 -17.78 27.26
N ASP A 75 -25.36 -19.11 27.18
CA ASP A 75 -24.60 -20.02 28.07
C ASP A 75 -23.07 -20.05 27.88
N ASN A 76 -22.56 -19.52 26.76
CA ASN A 76 -21.13 -19.39 26.51
C ASN A 76 -20.82 -17.91 26.25
N ILE A 77 -20.07 -17.29 27.15
CA ILE A 77 -19.59 -15.92 26.98
C ILE A 77 -18.11 -15.98 26.58
N SER A 78 -17.78 -15.34 25.46
CA SER A 78 -16.40 -14.92 25.20
C SER A 78 -16.23 -13.51 25.74
N ILE A 79 -15.19 -13.27 26.52
CA ILE A 79 -14.88 -11.95 27.09
C ILE A 79 -13.57 -11.46 26.51
N PHE A 80 -13.66 -10.43 25.71
CA PHE A 80 -12.48 -9.83 25.12
C PHE A 80 -12.21 -8.53 25.89
N ILE A 81 -11.32 -8.67 26.88
CA ILE A 81 -10.77 -7.57 27.69
C ILE A 81 -10.04 -6.62 26.73
N SER A 82 -9.89 -5.32 27.06
CA SER A 82 -9.18 -4.30 26.26
C SER A 82 -7.81 -3.68 26.81
N THR A 83 -7.25 -3.93 28.03
CA THR A 83 -6.50 -2.89 28.85
C THR A 83 -4.98 -2.89 28.90
N ILE A 84 -4.43 -1.67 29.02
CA ILE A 84 -3.04 -1.32 29.30
C ILE A 84 -2.79 -0.97 30.79
N GLU A 85 -3.83 -0.92 31.62
CA GLU A 85 -3.83 -0.81 33.10
C GLU A 85 -4.73 -1.90 33.74
N LEU A 86 -4.25 -3.16 33.75
CA LEU A 86 -5.00 -4.34 34.26
C LEU A 86 -5.43 -4.24 35.73
N ASP A 87 -4.64 -3.57 36.57
CA ASP A 87 -4.86 -3.47 38.02
C ASP A 87 -6.17 -2.77 38.43
N ASP A 88 -6.82 -2.07 37.48
CA ASP A 88 -8.10 -1.41 37.69
C ASP A 88 -9.34 -2.23 37.28
N ILE A 89 -9.17 -3.45 36.77
CA ILE A 89 -10.29 -4.41 36.58
C ILE A 89 -10.67 -5.04 37.93
N LYS A 90 -11.47 -4.32 38.70
CA LYS A 90 -12.05 -4.76 39.99
C LYS A 90 -13.43 -5.43 39.81
N VAL A 91 -13.67 -6.05 38.65
CA VAL A 91 -14.98 -6.59 38.23
C VAL A 91 -14.91 -8.12 38.16
N PRO A 92 -15.68 -8.87 38.97
CA PRO A 92 -15.73 -10.32 38.85
C PRO A 92 -16.37 -10.71 37.51
N LEU A 93 -15.69 -11.53 36.72
CA LEU A 93 -16.16 -11.97 35.41
C LEU A 93 -17.26 -13.05 35.55
N PRO A 94 -18.25 -13.10 34.63
CA PRO A 94 -19.25 -14.17 34.59
C PRO A 94 -18.62 -15.58 34.61
N SER A 95 -19.09 -16.44 35.49
CA SER A 95 -18.59 -17.83 35.57
C SER A 95 -18.93 -18.70 34.35
N THR A 96 -19.83 -18.23 33.47
CA THR A 96 -20.12 -18.80 32.13
C THR A 96 -19.13 -18.35 31.04
N THR A 97 -18.04 -17.68 31.41
CA THR A 97 -16.99 -17.28 30.47
C THR A 97 -16.17 -18.50 30.04
N THR A 98 -16.25 -18.85 28.76
CA THR A 98 -15.54 -19.99 28.17
C THR A 98 -14.28 -19.59 27.41
N SER A 99 -14.14 -18.30 27.07
CA SER A 99 -12.98 -17.77 26.35
C SER A 99 -12.63 -16.37 26.85
N ILE A 100 -11.34 -16.09 27.03
CA ILE A 100 -10.79 -14.74 27.24
C ILE A 100 -9.70 -14.50 26.19
N ASP A 101 -9.62 -13.30 25.62
CA ASP A 101 -8.49 -12.90 24.75
C ASP A 101 -8.16 -11.41 24.95
N ILE A 102 -6.86 -11.15 24.96
CA ILE A 102 -6.15 -9.93 25.40
C ILE A 102 -5.15 -9.55 24.27
N THR A 103 -5.39 -8.48 23.51
CA THR A 103 -4.46 -7.83 22.56
C THR A 103 -3.86 -6.48 22.98
N SER A 104 -3.62 -6.27 24.26
CA SER A 104 -3.14 -5.03 24.85
C SER A 104 -1.68 -5.16 25.24
N GLN A 105 -0.83 -4.14 25.05
CA GLN A 105 0.57 -4.27 25.47
C GLN A 105 0.58 -4.36 27.01
N VAL A 106 0.71 -5.56 27.57
CA VAL A 106 0.53 -5.80 29.00
C VAL A 106 1.83 -5.40 29.71
N ASN A 107 1.86 -4.15 30.15
CA ASN A 107 3.01 -3.51 30.76
C ASN A 107 3.02 -3.61 32.31
N ALA A 108 2.16 -4.45 32.89
CA ALA A 108 1.92 -4.66 34.31
C ALA A 108 1.67 -6.16 34.59
N PRO A 109 1.81 -6.68 35.83
CA PRO A 109 1.41 -8.05 36.16
C PRO A 109 -0.05 -8.35 35.77
N LEU A 110 -0.34 -9.63 35.51
CA LEU A 110 -1.71 -10.10 35.31
C LEU A 110 -2.38 -10.35 36.69
N PRO A 111 -3.32 -9.50 37.16
CA PRO A 111 -3.78 -9.54 38.55
C PRO A 111 -4.55 -10.84 38.83
N PRO A 112 -4.22 -11.57 39.92
CA PRO A 112 -4.84 -12.88 40.21
C PRO A 112 -6.37 -12.86 40.28
N THR A 113 -6.94 -11.74 40.73
CA THR A 113 -8.39 -11.51 40.86
C THR A 113 -9.14 -11.47 39.52
N LEU A 114 -8.45 -11.43 38.38
CA LEU A 114 -9.07 -11.43 37.06
C LEU A 114 -9.60 -12.82 36.67
N LEU A 115 -8.91 -13.88 37.09
CA LEU A 115 -9.25 -15.28 36.77
C LEU A 115 -9.99 -15.97 37.92
N GLU A 116 -10.14 -15.29 39.06
CA GLU A 116 -10.80 -15.76 40.27
C GLU A 116 -12.33 -15.79 40.08
N GLY A 117 -12.92 -17.00 40.10
CA GLY A 117 -14.36 -17.23 39.92
C GLY A 117 -14.82 -17.65 38.52
N ILE A 118 -13.89 -17.94 37.59
CA ILE A 118 -14.22 -18.33 36.21
C ILE A 118 -14.12 -19.84 36.01
N ASP A 119 -15.10 -20.56 36.54
CA ASP A 119 -15.09 -22.03 36.60
C ASP A 119 -15.21 -22.74 35.24
N ASN A 120 -15.47 -22.02 34.13
CA ASN A 120 -15.67 -22.60 32.79
C ASN A 120 -14.64 -22.14 31.73
N LEU A 121 -13.58 -21.43 32.11
CA LEU A 121 -12.61 -20.88 31.15
C LEU A 121 -11.86 -21.99 30.40
N GLN A 122 -12.15 -22.17 29.10
CA GLN A 122 -11.52 -23.19 28.26
C GLN A 122 -10.43 -22.62 27.34
N ASN A 123 -10.49 -21.33 26.97
CA ASN A 123 -9.49 -20.70 26.12
C ASN A 123 -9.04 -19.35 26.72
N LEU A 124 -7.74 -19.07 26.68
CA LEU A 124 -7.14 -17.81 27.13
C LEU A 124 -6.03 -17.41 26.15
N TYR A 125 -6.14 -16.23 25.55
CA TYR A 125 -5.19 -15.71 24.56
C TYR A 125 -4.65 -14.34 25.00
N ILE A 126 -3.37 -14.08 24.76
CA ILE A 126 -2.71 -12.81 25.06
C ILE A 126 -1.82 -12.49 23.85
N SER A 127 -2.30 -11.76 22.84
CA SER A 127 -1.63 -11.57 21.53
C SER A 127 -0.41 -10.67 21.54
N THR A 128 -0.25 -9.94 22.61
CA THR A 128 0.53 -8.72 22.67
C THR A 128 1.78 -8.93 23.46
N GLU A 129 2.74 -8.02 23.27
CA GLU A 129 3.92 -7.93 24.10
C GLU A 129 3.51 -7.79 25.58
N TYR A 130 3.57 -8.90 26.31
CA TYR A 130 3.62 -8.92 27.75
C TYR A 130 5.03 -8.48 28.16
N THR A 131 5.17 -7.19 28.47
CA THR A 131 6.44 -6.53 28.80
C THR A 131 6.75 -6.52 30.29
N SER A 132 5.79 -6.95 31.11
CA SER A 132 5.93 -7.01 32.55
C SER A 132 7.04 -7.98 32.99
N LEU A 133 7.87 -7.50 33.92
CA LEU A 133 8.92 -8.26 34.60
C LEU A 133 8.36 -9.20 35.69
N GLU A 134 7.06 -9.12 35.98
CA GLU A 134 6.43 -9.86 37.07
C GLU A 134 5.83 -11.20 36.63
N ARG A 135 5.82 -12.15 37.58
CA ARG A 135 5.48 -13.55 37.37
C ARG A 135 4.00 -13.73 37.03
N LEU A 136 3.69 -14.56 36.04
CA LEU A 136 2.32 -14.90 35.67
C LEU A 136 1.62 -15.64 36.83
N CYS A 137 0.34 -15.32 37.07
CA CYS A 137 -0.49 -15.99 38.07
C CYS A 137 -0.91 -17.41 37.61
N LYS A 138 -1.36 -18.27 38.54
CA LYS A 138 -1.83 -19.62 38.19
C LYS A 138 -3.09 -19.52 37.32
N LEU A 139 -3.11 -20.25 36.20
CA LEU A 139 -4.26 -20.33 35.30
C LEU A 139 -5.34 -21.33 35.79
N PRO A 140 -6.64 -21.14 35.46
CA PRO A 140 -7.71 -22.05 35.84
C PRO A 140 -7.54 -23.48 35.33
N ASP A 141 -7.84 -24.48 36.18
CA ASP A 141 -7.65 -25.90 35.85
C ASP A 141 -8.56 -26.44 34.72
N THR A 142 -9.55 -25.66 34.29
CA THR A 142 -10.45 -25.95 33.16
C THR A 142 -9.91 -25.55 31.79
N LEU A 143 -8.77 -24.84 31.74
CA LEU A 143 -8.22 -24.31 30.50
C LEU A 143 -7.72 -25.42 29.57
N LYS A 144 -8.23 -25.42 28.33
CA LYS A 144 -7.87 -26.33 27.23
C LYS A 144 -6.96 -25.68 26.21
N SER A 145 -6.95 -24.35 26.08
CA SER A 145 -6.03 -23.62 25.22
C SER A 145 -5.45 -22.39 25.91
N PHE A 146 -4.13 -22.22 25.84
CA PHE A 146 -3.44 -21.00 26.24
C PHE A 146 -2.63 -20.44 25.07
N THR A 147 -2.52 -19.12 24.98
CA THR A 147 -1.61 -18.45 24.07
C THR A 147 -1.10 -17.15 24.69
N MET A 148 0.21 -16.87 24.59
CA MET A 148 0.79 -15.61 25.06
C MET A 148 1.94 -15.13 24.18
N TYR A 149 2.00 -13.82 23.93
CA TYR A 149 3.14 -13.17 23.31
C TYR A 149 3.93 -12.38 24.35
N ILE A 150 5.26 -12.34 24.25
CA ILE A 150 6.13 -12.02 25.39
C ILE A 150 7.39 -11.25 24.97
N ASP A 151 7.64 -10.10 25.59
CA ASP A 151 8.96 -9.44 25.47
C ASP A 151 9.95 -10.02 26.47
N ASN A 152 9.47 -10.40 27.65
CA ASN A 152 10.31 -10.86 28.74
C ASN A 152 9.93 -12.25 29.27
N PRO A 153 10.63 -13.33 28.86
CA PRO A 153 10.36 -14.69 29.30
C PRO A 153 10.44 -14.94 30.81
N SER A 154 11.00 -14.02 31.60
CA SER A 154 11.18 -14.23 33.04
C SER A 154 9.86 -14.33 33.81
N CYS A 155 8.76 -13.81 33.25
CA CYS A 155 7.42 -13.89 33.82
C CYS A 155 6.86 -15.34 33.92
N LEU A 156 7.25 -16.25 33.02
CA LEU A 156 6.71 -17.61 32.94
C LEU A 156 7.34 -18.62 33.90
N LYS A 157 8.34 -18.22 34.70
CA LYS A 157 9.15 -19.18 35.47
C LYS A 157 8.33 -19.97 36.49
N GLY A 158 8.28 -21.28 36.34
CA GLY A 158 8.12 -22.24 37.43
C GLY A 158 6.80 -23.04 37.46
N ASP A 159 6.84 -24.05 38.33
CA ASP A 159 6.18 -25.35 38.21
C ASP A 159 4.67 -25.46 38.03
N ASP A 160 3.89 -24.44 38.42
CA ASP A 160 2.43 -24.54 38.61
C ASP A 160 1.63 -23.53 37.78
N VAL A 161 2.26 -22.86 36.79
CA VAL A 161 1.62 -21.82 35.96
C VAL A 161 0.53 -22.42 35.05
N PHE A 162 0.80 -23.56 34.41
CA PHE A 162 -0.08 -24.17 33.42
C PHE A 162 -0.96 -25.30 34.00
N PRO A 163 -2.23 -25.40 33.60
CA PRO A 163 -3.17 -26.39 34.13
C PRO A 163 -3.07 -27.74 33.41
N LEU A 164 -3.23 -28.84 34.15
CA LEU A 164 -3.04 -30.20 33.61
C LEU A 164 -4.05 -30.60 32.51
N GLY A 165 -5.17 -29.89 32.39
CA GLY A 165 -6.19 -30.06 31.35
C GLY A 165 -5.83 -29.46 29.99
N LEU A 166 -4.71 -28.75 29.87
CA LEU A 166 -4.35 -27.98 28.68
C LEU A 166 -4.12 -28.87 27.45
N GLU A 167 -4.95 -28.72 26.41
CA GLU A 167 -4.86 -29.45 25.15
C GLU A 167 -4.02 -28.71 24.09
N ARG A 168 -3.87 -27.38 24.20
CA ARG A 168 -3.09 -26.53 23.28
C ARG A 168 -2.35 -25.40 23.98
N LEU A 169 -1.11 -25.13 23.56
CA LEU A 169 -0.25 -24.05 24.09
C LEU A 169 0.51 -23.35 22.95
N LEU A 170 0.50 -22.01 22.92
CA LEU A 170 1.32 -21.19 22.02
C LEU A 170 2.06 -20.10 22.81
N LEU A 171 3.37 -19.95 22.66
CA LEU A 171 4.17 -18.92 23.34
C LEU A 171 5.20 -18.30 22.37
N SER A 172 5.13 -17.00 22.09
CA SER A 172 6.00 -16.38 21.08
C SER A 172 6.53 -15.01 21.48
N THR A 173 7.78 -14.69 21.16
CA THR A 173 8.31 -13.34 21.41
C THR A 173 8.01 -12.40 20.26
N ALA A 174 7.81 -11.11 20.52
CA ALA A 174 7.74 -10.12 19.45
C ALA A 174 9.00 -10.15 18.58
N ILE A 175 8.82 -9.89 17.29
CA ILE A 175 9.93 -9.75 16.35
C ILE A 175 10.64 -8.43 16.67
N GLY A 176 11.97 -8.46 16.70
CA GLY A 176 12.83 -7.37 17.12
C GLY A 176 14.29 -7.75 16.92
N ASP A 177 15.22 -6.78 16.87
CA ASP A 177 16.65 -7.11 16.73
C ASP A 177 17.26 -7.54 18.10
N ASP A 178 16.59 -7.25 19.24
CA ASP A 178 17.05 -7.54 20.63
C ASP A 178 16.33 -8.75 21.32
N HIS A 179 15.99 -9.80 20.57
CA HIS A 179 15.26 -10.99 21.07
C HIS A 179 15.81 -11.65 22.36
N ILE A 180 14.95 -11.80 23.40
CA ILE A 180 15.24 -12.56 24.64
C ILE A 180 14.52 -13.93 24.60
N PRO A 181 15.21 -15.08 24.54
CA PRO A 181 14.55 -16.38 24.37
C PRO A 181 14.06 -17.05 25.66
N ILE A 182 13.06 -17.93 25.53
CA ILE A 182 12.38 -18.61 26.64
C ILE A 182 13.19 -19.85 27.11
N PRO A 183 13.62 -19.96 28.38
CA PRO A 183 14.29 -21.18 28.86
C PRO A 183 13.28 -22.34 28.99
N LEU A 184 13.31 -23.32 28.08
CA LEU A 184 12.23 -24.31 27.93
C LEU A 184 11.92 -25.09 29.22
N TYR A 185 12.96 -25.47 29.97
CA TYR A 185 12.84 -26.20 31.24
C TYR A 185 12.11 -25.42 32.35
N SER A 186 11.95 -24.09 32.20
CA SER A 186 11.27 -23.25 33.21
C SER A 186 9.75 -23.27 33.10
N LEU A 187 9.19 -24.02 32.14
CA LEU A 187 7.76 -24.06 31.82
C LEU A 187 7.01 -25.29 32.37
N GLY A 188 7.68 -26.35 32.83
CA GLY A 188 7.04 -27.55 33.41
C GLY A 188 6.13 -28.35 32.46
N LEU A 189 6.42 -28.33 31.15
CA LEU A 189 5.55 -28.89 30.10
C LEU A 189 5.38 -30.42 30.21
N GLU A 190 6.32 -31.13 30.84
CA GLU A 190 6.28 -32.58 31.07
C GLU A 190 5.06 -33.03 31.90
N LYS A 191 4.43 -32.09 32.63
CA LYS A 191 3.21 -32.32 33.42
C LYS A 191 1.94 -32.28 32.58
N LEU A 192 1.96 -31.63 31.41
CA LEU A 192 0.80 -31.31 30.58
C LEU A 192 0.37 -32.48 29.67
N LYS A 193 -0.03 -33.60 30.29
CA LYS A 193 -0.39 -34.87 29.61
C LYS A 193 -1.64 -34.80 28.70
N SER A 194 -2.36 -33.68 28.72
CA SER A 194 -3.50 -33.41 27.84
C SER A 194 -3.08 -32.76 26.50
N LEU A 195 -1.84 -32.27 26.40
CA LEU A 195 -1.38 -31.34 25.37
C LEU A 195 -1.19 -32.05 24.02
N LYS A 196 -2.02 -31.70 23.05
CA LYS A 196 -2.05 -32.26 21.68
C LYS A 196 -1.37 -31.36 20.65
N SER A 197 -1.20 -30.09 20.96
CA SER A 197 -0.54 -29.09 20.11
C SER A 197 0.33 -28.16 20.95
N LEU A 198 1.56 -27.92 20.51
CA LEU A 198 2.49 -26.97 21.11
C LEU A 198 3.14 -26.11 20.02
N ASP A 199 3.31 -24.83 20.29
CA ASP A 199 4.04 -23.86 19.46
C ASP A 199 4.84 -22.94 20.40
N ILE A 200 6.18 -22.93 20.33
CA ILE A 200 7.00 -21.98 21.11
C ILE A 200 8.17 -21.43 20.30
N THR A 201 8.32 -20.10 20.20
CA THR A 201 9.42 -19.45 19.45
C THR A 201 9.89 -18.11 20.05
N PRO A 202 11.20 -17.86 20.26
CA PRO A 202 12.33 -18.80 20.35
C PRO A 202 12.57 -19.28 21.79
N VAL A 203 13.07 -20.51 21.95
CA VAL A 203 13.48 -21.10 23.23
C VAL A 203 14.99 -21.26 23.32
N ILE A 204 15.57 -21.08 24.50
CA ILE A 204 16.92 -21.58 24.80
C ILE A 204 16.82 -22.93 25.51
N ILE A 205 17.66 -23.87 25.08
CA ILE A 205 17.97 -25.11 25.79
C ILE A 205 19.37 -24.96 26.39
N THR A 206 19.48 -24.46 27.62
CA THR A 206 20.79 -24.35 28.31
C THR A 206 21.22 -25.69 28.88
N GLU A 207 22.29 -26.28 28.38
CA GLU A 207 22.90 -27.49 28.96
C GLU A 207 23.59 -27.20 30.32
N SER A 208 24.02 -25.95 30.55
CA SER A 208 24.78 -25.56 31.74
C SER A 208 23.89 -25.28 32.97
N LEU A 209 23.30 -26.33 33.56
CA LEU A 209 22.85 -26.23 34.95
C LEU A 209 24.06 -25.93 35.86
N PRO A 210 23.94 -25.04 36.88
CA PRO A 210 24.98 -24.88 37.88
C PRO A 210 25.17 -26.17 38.68
N LEU A 211 26.44 -26.54 38.91
CA LEU A 211 26.92 -27.84 39.43
C LEU A 211 26.52 -28.20 40.89
N PHE A 212 25.43 -27.65 41.43
CA PHE A 212 25.08 -27.69 42.85
C PHE A 212 23.62 -28.10 43.15
N LEU A 213 23.08 -29.08 42.41
CA LEU A 213 21.87 -29.81 42.81
C LEU A 213 22.07 -31.35 42.72
N PRO A 214 21.57 -32.15 43.67
CA PRO A 214 21.93 -33.57 43.78
C PRO A 214 20.98 -34.56 43.10
N SER A 215 21.57 -35.69 42.66
CA SER A 215 20.92 -36.98 42.30
C SER A 215 20.11 -37.04 40.99
N PRO A 216 20.58 -37.81 39.98
CA PRO A 216 19.79 -38.10 38.77
C PRO A 216 18.88 -39.33 38.96
N SER A 217 17.58 -39.18 38.73
CA SER A 217 16.62 -40.30 38.68
C SER A 217 15.71 -40.20 37.45
N SER A 218 16.27 -40.57 36.30
CA SER A 218 15.70 -40.48 34.94
C SER A 218 15.66 -39.05 34.36
N PRO A 219 16.09 -38.83 33.10
CA PRO A 219 15.76 -37.61 32.38
C PRO A 219 14.26 -37.63 32.05
N SER A 220 13.48 -36.81 32.75
CA SER A 220 12.07 -36.59 32.42
C SER A 220 11.96 -35.87 31.07
N SER A 221 11.28 -36.47 30.10
CA SER A 221 11.08 -35.87 28.78
C SER A 221 10.37 -34.53 28.91
N ILE A 222 11.05 -33.44 28.54
CA ILE A 222 10.57 -32.05 28.73
C ILE A 222 9.25 -31.81 27.99
N LEU A 223 8.98 -32.54 26.91
CA LEU A 223 7.75 -32.44 26.13
C LEU A 223 6.79 -33.63 26.37
N PRO A 224 5.47 -33.39 26.47
CA PRO A 224 4.48 -34.45 26.73
C PRO A 224 4.18 -35.28 25.48
N SER A 225 4.15 -36.61 25.63
CA SER A 225 3.98 -37.59 24.54
C SER A 225 2.59 -37.60 23.86
N SER A 226 1.66 -36.80 24.37
CA SER A 226 0.33 -36.56 23.80
C SER A 226 0.34 -35.66 22.56
N LEU A 227 1.47 -35.00 22.25
CA LEU A 227 1.58 -34.07 21.12
C LEU A 227 1.35 -34.77 19.77
N THR A 228 0.40 -34.24 19.02
CA THR A 228 0.08 -34.63 17.63
C THR A 228 0.58 -33.60 16.61
N SER A 229 0.81 -32.35 17.05
CA SER A 229 1.45 -31.29 16.29
C SER A 229 2.43 -30.52 17.18
N LEU A 230 3.59 -30.15 16.64
CA LEU A 230 4.60 -29.36 17.32
C LEU A 230 5.21 -28.35 16.33
N ASP A 231 5.23 -27.09 16.71
CA ASP A 231 6.10 -26.06 16.14
C ASP A 231 7.07 -25.59 17.25
N ILE A 232 8.34 -25.40 16.93
CA ILE A 232 9.32 -24.94 17.92
C ILE A 232 10.49 -24.20 17.27
N GLY A 233 10.72 -22.97 17.72
CA GLY A 233 11.92 -22.17 17.43
C GLY A 233 12.97 -22.36 18.51
N ILE A 234 14.14 -22.89 18.18
CA ILE A 234 15.18 -23.28 19.14
C ILE A 234 16.45 -22.45 18.92
N GLN A 235 17.00 -21.90 20.00
CA GLN A 235 18.21 -21.08 20.03
C GLN A 235 19.27 -21.76 20.91
N GLY A 236 20.29 -22.35 20.28
CA GLY A 236 21.35 -23.11 20.94
C GLY A 236 21.43 -24.57 20.48
N VAL A 237 22.02 -25.42 21.33
CA VAL A 237 22.22 -26.85 21.06
C VAL A 237 20.91 -27.62 21.28
N LEU A 238 20.63 -28.59 20.41
CA LEU A 238 19.49 -29.49 20.51
C LEU A 238 19.93 -30.87 21.04
N PRO A 239 19.39 -31.36 22.18
CA PRO A 239 19.65 -32.71 22.65
C PRO A 239 19.15 -33.78 21.67
N LEU A 240 19.97 -34.82 21.44
CA LEU A 240 19.71 -35.90 20.47
C LEU A 240 18.42 -36.69 20.72
N ASP A 241 17.98 -36.75 21.98
CA ASP A 241 16.80 -37.49 22.46
C ASP A 241 15.54 -36.63 22.59
N PHE A 242 15.62 -35.31 22.30
CA PHE A 242 14.59 -34.32 22.60
C PHE A 242 13.18 -34.66 22.06
N PHE A 243 13.09 -35.26 20.88
CA PHE A 243 11.81 -35.64 20.26
C PHE A 243 11.38 -37.10 20.51
N GLN A 244 12.21 -37.92 21.18
CA GLN A 244 12.03 -39.38 21.25
C GLN A 244 10.72 -39.81 21.96
N SER A 245 10.14 -38.97 22.82
CA SER A 245 8.88 -39.25 23.51
C SER A 245 7.62 -39.01 22.66
N LEU A 246 7.72 -38.32 21.51
CA LEU A 246 6.56 -37.76 20.80
C LEU A 246 5.96 -38.71 19.75
N LEU A 247 5.76 -39.97 20.11
CA LEU A 247 5.32 -41.03 19.16
C LEU A 247 3.96 -40.76 18.47
N SER A 248 3.15 -39.86 19.04
CA SER A 248 1.85 -39.44 18.51
C SER A 248 1.93 -38.38 17.40
N LEU A 249 3.12 -37.83 17.13
CA LEU A 249 3.31 -36.62 16.32
C LEU A 249 3.06 -36.87 14.82
N ARG A 250 2.12 -36.14 14.23
CA ARG A 250 1.78 -36.17 12.79
C ARG A 250 2.37 -35.01 12.00
N THR A 251 2.62 -33.89 12.68
CA THR A 251 3.20 -32.68 12.09
C THR A 251 4.31 -32.15 12.98
N LEU A 252 5.48 -31.90 12.40
CA LEU A 252 6.60 -31.24 13.06
C LEU A 252 7.08 -30.07 12.20
N SER A 253 7.13 -28.89 12.83
CA SER A 253 7.81 -27.70 12.35
C SER A 253 8.94 -27.37 13.33
N LEU A 254 10.14 -27.12 12.82
CA LEU A 254 11.33 -26.83 13.61
C LEU A 254 12.08 -25.65 13.01
N ASN A 255 12.27 -24.58 13.77
CA ASN A 255 13.01 -23.39 13.40
C ASN A 255 14.26 -23.25 14.29
N MET A 256 15.40 -22.83 13.74
CA MET A 256 16.67 -22.70 14.45
C MET A 256 17.21 -21.27 14.38
N TYR A 257 17.46 -20.69 15.55
CA TYR A 257 18.02 -19.35 15.71
C TYR A 257 19.46 -19.44 16.20
N GLN A 258 20.39 -18.74 15.54
CA GLN A 258 21.81 -18.75 15.92
C GLN A 258 22.26 -17.38 16.48
N PRO A 259 22.71 -17.32 17.75
CA PRO A 259 23.18 -16.08 18.36
C PRO A 259 24.65 -15.78 17.97
N GLY A 260 24.83 -15.15 16.81
CA GLY A 260 26.13 -14.67 16.32
C GLY A 260 27.03 -15.75 15.70
N ASN A 261 28.25 -15.36 15.33
CA ASN A 261 29.17 -16.11 14.44
C ASN A 261 29.71 -17.46 14.97
N ASN A 262 29.14 -18.04 16.03
CA ASN A 262 29.55 -19.32 16.57
C ASN A 262 28.70 -20.44 15.95
N SER A 263 29.24 -21.11 14.92
CA SER A 263 28.56 -22.21 14.23
C SER A 263 28.23 -23.37 15.17
N VAL A 264 26.96 -23.55 15.49
CA VAL A 264 26.46 -24.66 16.34
C VAL A 264 26.08 -25.83 15.45
N VAL A 265 26.75 -26.97 15.62
CA VAL A 265 26.46 -28.19 14.85
C VAL A 265 25.12 -28.79 15.30
N LEU A 266 24.08 -28.59 14.49
CA LEU A 266 22.78 -29.23 14.68
C LEU A 266 22.87 -30.74 14.42
N THR A 267 22.27 -31.56 15.28
CA THR A 267 21.97 -32.96 14.96
C THR A 267 20.54 -33.28 15.40
N LEU A 268 19.81 -34.05 14.58
CA LEU A 268 18.37 -34.18 14.64
C LEU A 268 17.94 -35.61 14.28
N ASP A 269 17.45 -36.38 15.26
CA ASP A 269 16.93 -37.73 15.04
C ASP A 269 15.39 -37.76 15.19
N LEU A 270 14.69 -38.03 14.10
CA LEU A 270 13.23 -38.11 14.01
C LEU A 270 12.76 -39.53 13.69
N THR A 271 13.67 -40.52 13.67
CA THR A 271 13.36 -41.89 13.19
C THR A 271 12.24 -42.58 13.96
N HIS A 272 12.00 -42.20 15.21
CA HIS A 272 10.94 -42.72 16.09
C HIS A 272 9.55 -42.14 15.82
N LEU A 273 9.42 -41.06 15.02
CA LEU A 273 8.15 -40.35 14.77
C LEU A 273 7.31 -41.04 13.68
N HIS A 274 6.91 -42.29 13.93
CA HIS A 274 6.24 -43.14 12.93
C HIS A 274 4.86 -42.65 12.47
N CYS A 275 4.28 -41.66 13.15
CA CYS A 275 3.03 -41.00 12.76
C CYS A 275 3.24 -39.78 11.84
N LEU A 276 4.47 -39.32 11.61
CA LEU A 276 4.78 -38.04 10.96
C LEU A 276 4.38 -38.05 9.48
N GLU A 277 3.31 -37.32 9.13
CA GLU A 277 2.81 -37.20 7.75
C GLU A 277 3.39 -35.99 7.01
N THR A 278 3.79 -34.96 7.77
CA THR A 278 4.36 -33.70 7.28
C THR A 278 5.55 -33.29 8.16
N PHE A 279 6.72 -33.03 7.54
CA PHE A 279 7.89 -32.46 8.20
C PHE A 279 8.33 -31.17 7.52
N VAL A 280 8.68 -30.18 8.36
CA VAL A 280 8.96 -28.79 8.00
C VAL A 280 10.14 -28.28 8.83
N PHE A 281 11.14 -27.64 8.21
CA PHE A 281 12.41 -27.31 8.87
C PHE A 281 13.06 -26.01 8.38
N PHE A 282 13.41 -25.09 9.29
CA PHE A 282 14.01 -23.79 9.04
C PHE A 282 15.33 -23.65 9.83
N PRO A 283 16.51 -23.94 9.26
CA PRO A 283 17.77 -23.73 9.96
C PRO A 283 18.19 -22.25 10.07
N GLY A 284 19.33 -21.98 10.70
CA GLY A 284 19.81 -20.62 10.96
C GLY A 284 20.11 -19.81 9.70
N ILE A 285 19.88 -18.49 9.77
CA ILE A 285 20.20 -17.54 8.69
C ILE A 285 21.71 -17.59 8.37
N GLY A 286 22.05 -18.23 7.24
CA GLY A 286 23.39 -18.18 6.65
C GLY A 286 24.21 -19.47 6.72
N GLU A 287 23.73 -20.52 7.40
CA GLU A 287 24.46 -21.79 7.52
C GLU A 287 24.11 -22.83 6.45
N GLN A 288 25.05 -23.74 6.18
CA GLN A 288 24.75 -25.03 5.53
C GLN A 288 24.55 -26.08 6.62
N VAL A 289 23.43 -26.80 6.56
CA VAL A 289 23.18 -27.95 7.45
C VAL A 289 23.63 -29.22 6.75
N ASP A 290 24.32 -30.10 7.47
CA ASP A 290 24.66 -31.42 6.96
C ASP A 290 23.43 -32.36 7.06
N ALA A 291 22.91 -32.80 5.92
CA ALA A 291 21.74 -33.67 5.87
C ALA A 291 21.98 -35.05 6.49
N SER A 292 23.23 -35.51 6.63
CA SER A 292 23.55 -36.75 7.35
C SER A 292 23.34 -36.63 8.86
N LEU A 293 23.26 -35.39 9.38
CA LEU A 293 22.89 -35.10 10.77
C LEU A 293 21.37 -35.03 10.99
N ILE A 294 20.55 -35.16 9.93
CA ILE A 294 19.08 -35.23 10.01
C ILE A 294 18.60 -36.62 9.61
N LYS A 295 18.04 -37.38 10.56
CA LYS A 295 17.46 -38.71 10.29
C LYS A 295 15.94 -38.64 10.29
N LEU A 296 15.32 -38.68 9.11
CA LEU A 296 13.87 -38.68 8.96
C LEU A 296 13.24 -40.05 9.32
N PRO A 297 11.96 -40.09 9.76
CA PRO A 297 11.23 -41.35 9.87
C PRO A 297 10.96 -41.91 8.47
N LEU A 298 11.74 -42.91 8.05
CA LEU A 298 11.58 -43.64 6.79
C LEU A 298 10.30 -44.52 6.73
N SER A 299 9.38 -44.36 7.68
CA SER A 299 8.06 -44.98 7.70
C SER A 299 7.12 -44.38 6.67
N SER A 300 6.14 -45.16 6.22
CA SER A 300 5.20 -44.83 5.12
C SER A 300 4.16 -43.73 5.43
N SER A 301 4.40 -42.91 6.45
CA SER A 301 3.55 -41.79 6.85
C SER A 301 3.88 -40.51 6.07
N LEU A 302 5.17 -40.21 5.84
CA LEU A 302 5.61 -38.92 5.32
C LEU A 302 5.21 -38.76 3.84
N LYS A 303 4.22 -37.90 3.60
CA LYS A 303 3.68 -37.56 2.27
C LYS A 303 4.20 -36.23 1.75
N THR A 304 4.61 -35.37 2.68
CA THR A 304 5.08 -34.00 2.45
C THR A 304 6.36 -33.76 3.24
N LEU A 305 7.40 -33.33 2.52
CA LEU A 305 8.66 -32.84 3.05
C LEU A 305 8.86 -31.46 2.46
N TYR A 306 9.08 -30.48 3.34
CA TYR A 306 9.30 -29.12 2.95
C TYR A 306 10.50 -28.53 3.73
N VAL A 307 11.52 -28.11 2.99
CA VAL A 307 12.63 -27.32 3.52
C VAL A 307 12.76 -26.08 2.65
N PRO A 308 12.77 -24.87 3.23
CA PRO A 308 12.84 -23.66 2.46
C PRO A 308 14.03 -23.58 1.52
N GLU A 309 13.75 -22.96 0.39
CA GLU A 309 14.71 -22.53 -0.61
C GLU A 309 15.99 -21.88 -0.05
N PHE A 310 15.90 -21.20 1.09
CA PHE A 310 17.01 -20.59 1.84
C PHE A 310 18.22 -21.45 2.07
N TYR A 311 17.97 -22.74 2.31
CA TYR A 311 18.81 -23.51 3.20
C TYR A 311 19.42 -24.66 2.43
N LYS A 312 20.65 -24.43 1.98
CA LYS A 312 21.42 -25.48 1.32
C LYS A 312 21.81 -26.55 2.33
N PHE A 313 21.37 -27.77 2.08
CA PHE A 313 21.99 -28.94 2.69
C PHE A 313 23.36 -29.22 2.08
N SER A 314 24.30 -29.67 2.90
CA SER A 314 25.46 -30.45 2.48
C SER A 314 25.17 -31.95 2.67
N ASN A 315 25.89 -32.80 1.94
CA ASN A 315 25.84 -34.27 2.09
C ASN A 315 24.43 -34.91 1.94
N LEU A 316 23.54 -34.24 1.19
CA LEU A 316 22.21 -34.75 0.83
C LEU A 316 22.32 -36.00 -0.06
N SER A 317 21.38 -36.95 0.05
CA SER A 317 21.45 -38.20 -0.71
C SER A 317 20.07 -38.79 -1.03
N THR A 318 20.01 -39.71 -2.01
CA THR A 318 18.79 -40.45 -2.38
C THR A 318 18.11 -41.15 -1.18
N GLN A 319 18.87 -41.60 -0.17
CA GLN A 319 18.31 -42.29 1.00
C GLN A 319 17.59 -41.37 2.00
N PHE A 320 17.72 -40.05 1.84
CA PHE A 320 17.05 -39.06 2.69
C PHE A 320 15.54 -39.00 2.46
N PHE A 321 15.05 -39.37 1.28
CA PHE A 321 13.66 -39.15 0.86
C PHE A 321 12.79 -40.43 1.04
N PRO A 322 11.72 -40.38 1.86
CA PRO A 322 10.78 -41.50 1.96
C PRO A 322 10.04 -41.78 0.64
N THR A 323 9.79 -43.05 0.36
CA THR A 323 9.16 -43.51 -0.90
C THR A 323 7.66 -43.23 -0.99
N THR A 324 7.05 -42.65 0.05
CA THR A 324 5.64 -42.22 0.11
C THR A 324 5.44 -40.73 -0.19
N LEU A 325 6.53 -40.00 -0.47
CA LEU A 325 6.52 -38.56 -0.71
C LEU A 325 5.77 -38.21 -2.00
N THR A 326 4.66 -37.47 -1.89
CA THR A 326 3.79 -37.11 -3.04
C THR A 326 3.94 -35.65 -3.46
N SER A 327 4.46 -34.82 -2.56
CA SER A 327 4.87 -33.44 -2.79
C SER A 327 6.22 -33.19 -2.12
N LEU A 328 7.13 -32.53 -2.83
CA LEU A 328 8.45 -32.13 -2.35
C LEU A 328 8.76 -30.69 -2.80
N ASP A 329 9.31 -29.92 -1.88
CA ASP A 329 10.02 -28.67 -2.13
C ASP A 329 11.28 -28.63 -1.23
N MET A 330 12.40 -28.27 -1.84
CA MET A 330 13.73 -28.26 -1.23
C MET A 330 14.73 -27.50 -2.10
N PHE A 331 15.68 -26.81 -1.47
CA PHE A 331 16.89 -26.35 -2.17
C PHE A 331 17.84 -27.51 -2.43
N PHE A 332 18.25 -27.69 -3.69
CA PHE A 332 19.24 -28.67 -4.09
C PHE A 332 20.53 -27.97 -4.54
N GLY A 333 21.67 -28.43 -4.06
CA GLY A 333 22.96 -27.99 -4.58
C GLY A 333 23.21 -28.48 -6.01
N PRO A 334 24.09 -27.82 -6.80
CA PRO A 334 24.43 -28.27 -8.16
C PRO A 334 24.90 -29.73 -8.24
N THR A 335 25.58 -30.22 -7.20
CA THR A 335 26.02 -31.62 -7.01
C THR A 335 24.88 -32.63 -6.82
N ASP A 336 23.72 -32.15 -6.41
CA ASP A 336 22.66 -32.99 -5.87
C ASP A 336 21.75 -33.46 -7.01
N TYR A 337 21.59 -32.62 -8.06
CA TYR A 337 20.93 -32.96 -9.33
C TYR A 337 21.62 -34.08 -10.13
N GLU A 338 22.89 -34.38 -9.84
CA GLU A 338 23.64 -35.49 -10.45
C GLU A 338 23.59 -36.78 -9.60
N THR A 339 23.34 -36.66 -8.29
CA THR A 339 23.56 -37.74 -7.31
C THR A 339 22.29 -38.23 -6.60
N ILE A 340 21.18 -37.50 -6.72
CA ILE A 340 19.91 -37.81 -6.06
C ILE A 340 18.84 -38.26 -7.06
N GLN A 341 18.14 -39.36 -6.73
CA GLN A 341 16.94 -39.80 -7.44
C GLN A 341 15.70 -39.49 -6.61
N LEU A 342 14.72 -38.81 -7.21
CA LEU A 342 13.50 -38.41 -6.52
C LEU A 342 12.42 -39.51 -6.51
N PRO A 343 11.55 -39.59 -5.48
CA PRO A 343 10.49 -40.60 -5.40
C PRO A 343 9.48 -40.54 -6.57
N LYS A 344 9.21 -41.70 -7.19
CA LYS A 344 8.23 -41.86 -8.30
C LYS A 344 6.76 -41.70 -7.88
N SER A 345 6.51 -41.38 -6.61
CA SER A 345 5.23 -41.00 -6.03
C SER A 345 4.93 -39.50 -6.16
N LEU A 346 5.93 -38.67 -6.51
CA LEU A 346 5.79 -37.22 -6.64
C LEU A 346 4.84 -36.86 -7.79
N THR A 347 3.73 -36.20 -7.45
CA THR A 347 2.80 -35.62 -8.45
C THR A 347 2.92 -34.10 -8.53
N LYS A 348 3.48 -33.49 -7.48
CA LYS A 348 3.93 -32.11 -7.39
C LYS A 348 5.42 -32.07 -7.01
N LEU A 349 6.19 -31.18 -7.63
CA LEU A 349 7.62 -31.00 -7.34
C LEU A 349 8.06 -29.54 -7.55
N SER A 350 8.88 -29.03 -6.62
CA SER A 350 9.56 -27.73 -6.71
C SER A 350 11.08 -27.85 -6.54
N LEU A 351 11.91 -27.10 -7.30
CA LEU A 351 13.36 -27.35 -7.46
C LEU A 351 14.23 -26.09 -7.60
N VAL A 352 15.06 -25.77 -6.62
CA VAL A 352 15.66 -24.42 -6.50
C VAL A 352 17.15 -24.30 -6.84
N LYS A 353 17.43 -23.37 -7.77
CA LYS A 353 18.72 -22.97 -8.38
C LYS A 353 19.40 -24.11 -9.13
N CYS A 354 19.29 -24.10 -10.46
CA CYS A 354 19.51 -25.27 -11.30
C CYS A 354 20.42 -25.01 -12.53
N PRO A 355 21.47 -25.83 -12.69
CA PRO A 355 21.63 -26.67 -13.87
C PRO A 355 21.04 -28.06 -13.58
N LEU A 356 20.12 -28.54 -14.42
CA LEU A 356 19.34 -29.74 -14.14
C LEU A 356 19.59 -30.88 -15.14
N SER A 357 19.81 -32.08 -14.61
CA SER A 357 19.98 -33.29 -15.42
C SER A 357 18.65 -33.80 -15.98
N VAL A 358 18.65 -34.18 -17.26
CA VAL A 358 17.46 -34.77 -17.92
C VAL A 358 17.13 -36.11 -17.26
N GLY A 359 15.89 -36.25 -16.75
CA GLY A 359 15.43 -37.43 -16.04
C GLY A 359 15.45 -37.34 -14.50
N PHE A 360 15.93 -36.23 -13.92
CA PHE A 360 15.82 -35.97 -12.48
C PHE A 360 14.36 -35.83 -12.01
N ILE A 361 13.49 -35.32 -12.89
CA ILE A 361 12.07 -35.07 -12.62
C ILE A 361 11.25 -36.32 -12.96
N PRO A 362 10.49 -36.92 -12.02
CA PRO A 362 9.68 -38.10 -12.30
C PRO A 362 8.51 -37.85 -13.27
N ASP A 363 8.24 -38.81 -14.17
CA ASP A 363 7.09 -38.78 -15.09
C ASP A 363 5.71 -38.69 -14.42
N SER A 364 5.63 -38.99 -13.11
CA SER A 364 4.43 -38.84 -12.29
C SER A 364 4.05 -37.37 -12.02
N VAL A 365 5.00 -36.44 -12.19
CA VAL A 365 4.80 -35.01 -11.93
C VAL A 365 3.88 -34.41 -12.99
N LYS A 366 2.66 -34.07 -12.58
CA LYS A 366 1.70 -33.31 -13.40
C LYS A 366 1.79 -31.81 -13.12
N ILE A 367 2.23 -31.46 -11.90
CA ILE A 367 2.43 -30.10 -11.43
C ILE A 367 3.91 -29.89 -11.11
N LEU A 368 4.65 -29.24 -12.02
CA LEU A 368 6.10 -29.04 -11.88
C LEU A 368 6.39 -27.57 -11.54
N SER A 369 7.53 -27.29 -10.92
CA SER A 369 7.94 -25.97 -10.49
C SER A 369 9.49 -25.87 -10.39
N ILE A 370 10.22 -25.71 -11.51
CA ILE A 370 11.69 -25.51 -11.47
C ILE A 370 12.07 -24.03 -11.31
N SER A 371 13.11 -23.75 -10.54
CA SER A 371 13.33 -22.46 -9.92
C SER A 371 14.80 -21.99 -10.03
N SER A 372 15.12 -20.72 -10.32
CA SER A 372 16.46 -20.14 -10.06
C SER A 372 16.49 -18.68 -9.58
N HIS A 373 17.45 -18.37 -8.69
CA HIS A 373 17.29 -17.40 -7.61
C HIS A 373 17.90 -15.99 -7.84
N ASP A 374 19.04 -15.60 -7.22
CA ASP A 374 19.67 -14.28 -7.43
C ASP A 374 20.21 -14.08 -8.84
N GLU A 375 20.35 -15.22 -9.49
CA GLU A 375 20.97 -15.57 -10.74
C GLU A 375 20.04 -16.58 -11.37
N ARG A 376 20.12 -16.66 -12.67
CA ARG A 376 18.90 -16.48 -13.45
C ARG A 376 18.89 -17.40 -14.69
N ASP A 377 19.97 -18.16 -14.83
CA ASP A 377 19.97 -19.54 -15.29
C ASP A 377 19.13 -20.36 -14.32
N ILE A 378 17.96 -20.79 -14.74
CA ILE A 378 17.91 -22.21 -15.05
C ILE A 378 18.43 -22.39 -16.46
N GLU A 379 19.36 -23.29 -16.70
CA GLU A 379 19.46 -23.88 -18.04
C GLU A 379 18.47 -25.06 -18.12
N ILE A 380 17.47 -24.97 -18.99
CA ILE A 380 16.60 -26.12 -19.29
C ILE A 380 17.10 -26.85 -20.51
N LEU A 381 17.57 -28.07 -20.29
CA LEU A 381 17.95 -28.99 -21.34
C LEU A 381 16.71 -29.58 -22.04
N PRO A 382 16.77 -29.85 -23.36
CA PRO A 382 15.71 -30.55 -24.07
C PRO A 382 15.34 -31.88 -23.41
N GLY A 383 14.05 -32.13 -23.22
CA GLY A 383 13.52 -33.33 -22.58
C GLY A 383 13.53 -33.31 -21.04
N LEU A 384 14.01 -32.24 -20.39
CA LEU A 384 13.96 -32.11 -18.92
C LEU A 384 12.52 -32.11 -18.38
N ILE A 385 11.54 -31.62 -19.15
CA ILE A 385 10.12 -31.62 -18.76
C ILE A 385 9.44 -32.93 -19.16
N PRO A 386 8.84 -33.68 -18.23
CA PRO A 386 7.97 -34.80 -18.59
C PRO A 386 6.74 -34.36 -19.40
N VAL A 387 6.38 -35.16 -20.41
CA VAL A 387 5.19 -34.93 -21.25
C VAL A 387 3.86 -35.12 -20.49
N SER A 388 3.90 -35.57 -19.25
CA SER A 388 2.76 -35.65 -18.32
C SER A 388 2.40 -34.31 -17.67
N VAL A 389 3.27 -33.30 -17.80
CA VAL A 389 3.07 -32.01 -17.15
C VAL A 389 1.96 -31.21 -17.85
N GLU A 390 0.78 -31.19 -17.22
CA GLU A 390 -0.37 -30.36 -17.59
C GLU A 390 -0.43 -29.04 -16.82
N THR A 391 0.34 -28.90 -15.75
CA THR A 391 0.55 -27.62 -15.05
C THR A 391 1.98 -27.50 -14.52
N LEU A 392 2.90 -27.29 -15.45
CA LEU A 392 4.27 -26.82 -15.23
C LEU A 392 4.33 -25.58 -14.32
N THR A 393 5.57 -25.22 -14.08
CA THR A 393 6.22 -23.99 -13.66
C THR A 393 7.70 -24.42 -13.78
N LEU A 394 8.53 -23.69 -14.53
CA LEU A 394 9.98 -23.90 -14.65
C LEU A 394 10.63 -22.65 -15.22
N SER A 395 11.58 -22.03 -14.53
CA SER A 395 11.43 -20.60 -14.28
C SER A 395 12.65 -19.73 -14.00
N GLY A 396 12.69 -18.60 -14.69
CA GLY A 396 13.87 -17.76 -14.84
C GLY A 396 14.88 -18.44 -15.76
N TYR A 397 14.87 -18.14 -17.09
CA TYR A 397 15.90 -18.59 -18.08
C TYR A 397 16.30 -17.75 -19.40
N ASP A 398 15.51 -16.92 -20.13
CA ASP A 398 15.58 -16.20 -21.51
C ASP A 398 16.15 -16.63 -22.96
N GLY A 399 15.76 -17.77 -23.60
CA GLY A 399 15.90 -18.26 -25.01
C GLY A 399 14.82 -19.28 -25.56
N PRO A 400 14.89 -20.63 -25.61
CA PRO A 400 13.95 -21.48 -26.40
C PRO A 400 12.46 -21.68 -25.97
N THR A 401 11.67 -22.16 -26.96
CA THR A 401 10.21 -22.47 -26.84
C THR A 401 9.73 -23.66 -27.70
N THR A 402 10.63 -24.50 -28.21
CA THR A 402 10.20 -25.67 -29.01
C THR A 402 9.52 -26.73 -28.15
N SER A 403 8.87 -27.71 -28.78
CA SER A 403 8.23 -28.87 -28.13
C SER A 403 9.13 -29.63 -27.17
N ASP A 404 10.43 -29.50 -27.37
CA ASP A 404 11.50 -30.27 -26.75
C ASP A 404 11.92 -29.62 -25.42
N TYR A 405 11.75 -28.31 -25.31
CA TYR A 405 11.85 -27.56 -24.05
C TYR A 405 10.48 -27.40 -23.37
N LEU A 406 9.37 -27.41 -24.12
CA LEU A 406 8.01 -27.11 -23.65
C LEU A 406 6.99 -28.07 -24.29
N PRO A 407 6.60 -29.17 -23.63
CA PRO A 407 5.83 -30.23 -24.26
C PRO A 407 4.41 -29.81 -24.70
N GLY A 408 3.92 -30.43 -25.78
CA GLY A 408 2.56 -30.22 -26.30
C GLY A 408 1.41 -30.74 -25.41
N SER A 409 1.70 -31.15 -24.17
CA SER A 409 0.74 -31.43 -23.10
C SER A 409 0.18 -30.18 -22.45
N ILE A 410 0.93 -29.08 -22.55
CA ILE A 410 0.71 -27.81 -21.88
C ILE A 410 -0.64 -27.19 -22.29
N LYS A 411 -1.59 -27.15 -21.35
CA LYS A 411 -2.92 -26.52 -21.49
C LYS A 411 -2.93 -25.11 -20.91
N SER A 412 -2.11 -24.88 -19.90
CA SER A 412 -2.01 -23.63 -19.19
C SER A 412 -0.60 -23.06 -19.25
N LEU A 413 0.07 -23.01 -20.43
CA LEU A 413 1.43 -22.44 -20.66
C LEU A 413 1.51 -21.07 -20.05
N ALA A 414 1.93 -21.07 -18.84
CA ALA A 414 2.18 -19.90 -18.14
C ALA A 414 3.56 -19.39 -18.38
N TRP A 415 3.74 -18.31 -17.67
CA TRP A 415 4.84 -17.50 -17.23
C TRP A 415 4.67 -16.40 -15.96
N ASP A 416 6.14 -16.38 -15.98
CA ASP A 416 7.27 -15.29 -16.10
C ASP A 416 8.36 -15.47 -17.15
N ARG A 417 8.80 -14.35 -17.78
CA ARG A 417 9.88 -14.19 -18.81
C ARG A 417 10.36 -12.73 -18.91
N ARG A 418 11.55 -12.43 -19.45
CA ARG A 418 12.09 -11.09 -19.82
C ARG A 418 12.66 -10.92 -21.28
N GLY A 419 12.58 -11.94 -22.17
CA GLY A 419 13.26 -12.05 -23.50
C GLY A 419 12.39 -11.95 -24.80
N LYS A 420 12.82 -12.49 -25.98
CA LYS A 420 12.11 -12.35 -27.30
C LYS A 420 11.22 -13.52 -27.83
N THR A 421 9.93 -13.72 -27.44
CA THR A 421 9.11 -14.91 -27.90
C THR A 421 9.11 -15.16 -29.41
N GLN A 422 8.95 -16.43 -29.80
CA GLN A 422 8.57 -16.81 -31.16
C GLN A 422 7.42 -17.84 -31.22
N THR A 423 7.30 -18.76 -30.27
CA THR A 423 6.19 -19.73 -30.22
C THR A 423 5.67 -19.99 -28.80
N LEU A 424 4.45 -20.52 -28.74
CA LEU A 424 3.74 -20.99 -27.55
C LEU A 424 3.17 -22.40 -27.86
N PRO A 425 3.08 -23.35 -26.91
CA PRO A 425 2.54 -24.68 -27.21
C PRO A 425 1.12 -24.66 -27.78
N SER A 426 0.85 -25.54 -28.73
CA SER A 426 -0.33 -25.47 -29.60
C SER A 426 -1.66 -25.78 -28.90
N LYS A 427 -1.65 -26.43 -27.73
CA LYS A 427 -2.85 -26.72 -26.92
C LYS A 427 -3.15 -25.65 -25.86
N LEU A 428 -2.46 -24.52 -25.93
CA LEU A 428 -2.52 -23.48 -24.92
C LEU A 428 -3.89 -22.77 -24.85
N GLU A 429 -4.55 -22.87 -23.69
CA GLU A 429 -5.74 -22.10 -23.37
C GLU A 429 -5.42 -20.80 -22.61
N LYS A 430 -4.29 -20.76 -21.87
CA LYS A 430 -4.01 -19.90 -20.68
C LYS A 430 -2.48 -19.66 -20.41
N LEU A 431 -1.99 -18.39 -20.46
CA LEU A 431 -0.63 -17.84 -20.16
C LEU A 431 -0.33 -16.76 -18.99
N HIS A 432 -0.70 -15.44 -18.94
CA HIS A 432 -0.95 -14.45 -17.79
C HIS A 432 -0.36 -13.06 -17.70
N TRP A 433 0.50 -12.73 -18.62
CA TRP A 433 1.91 -12.80 -18.27
C TRP A 433 2.28 -11.94 -16.98
N ARG A 434 3.49 -11.98 -16.43
CA ARG A 434 4.06 -11.14 -15.38
C ARG A 434 5.36 -10.70 -16.04
N GLN A 435 5.53 -9.40 -16.12
CA GLN A 435 6.58 -8.74 -16.86
C GLN A 435 7.26 -7.65 -15.99
N VAL A 436 8.43 -7.96 -15.45
CA VAL A 436 9.34 -7.05 -14.72
C VAL A 436 10.44 -6.57 -15.64
N SER A 437 10.74 -5.26 -15.78
CA SER A 437 11.98 -4.68 -16.37
C SER A 437 11.99 -3.41 -17.32
N ASP A 438 11.87 -3.44 -18.67
CA ASP A 438 11.46 -2.34 -19.60
C ASP A 438 10.63 -2.68 -20.93
N PRO A 439 9.48 -2.07 -21.23
CA PRO A 439 8.34 -2.54 -22.10
C PRO A 439 8.41 -3.04 -23.57
N MET A 440 9.40 -3.80 -24.04
CA MET A 440 9.67 -3.92 -25.50
C MET A 440 8.68 -4.68 -26.45
N ASP A 441 8.84 -4.61 -27.78
CA ASP A 441 7.92 -5.22 -28.78
C ASP A 441 8.55 -6.28 -29.70
N LEU A 442 7.74 -7.13 -30.31
CA LEU A 442 8.04 -8.01 -31.43
C LEU A 442 6.67 -8.58 -31.89
N PRO A 443 6.54 -9.62 -32.72
CA PRO A 443 5.24 -10.26 -32.96
C PRO A 443 5.03 -11.49 -32.07
N LEU A 444 4.14 -11.43 -31.07
CA LEU A 444 3.69 -12.63 -30.35
C LEU A 444 2.58 -13.31 -31.17
N VAL A 445 2.91 -14.47 -31.72
CA VAL A 445 1.91 -15.34 -32.35
C VAL A 445 1.20 -16.15 -31.25
N PHE A 446 0.11 -15.59 -30.74
CA PHE A 446 -0.83 -16.29 -29.87
C PHE A 446 -1.52 -17.46 -30.62
N PRO A 447 -1.36 -18.74 -30.22
CA PRO A 447 -2.10 -19.85 -30.84
C PRO A 447 -3.63 -19.69 -30.68
N PRO A 448 -4.43 -20.16 -31.67
CA PRO A 448 -5.88 -19.92 -31.73
C PRO A 448 -6.68 -20.71 -30.68
N THR A 449 -6.04 -21.61 -29.94
CA THR A 449 -6.58 -22.29 -28.77
C THR A 449 -6.75 -21.38 -27.55
N ILE A 450 -6.06 -20.24 -27.54
CA ILE A 450 -6.07 -19.32 -26.39
C ILE A 450 -7.42 -18.64 -26.29
N GLN A 451 -8.12 -18.92 -25.18
CA GLN A 451 -9.40 -18.31 -24.85
C GLN A 451 -9.29 -17.30 -23.71
N HIS A 452 -8.34 -17.51 -22.79
CA HIS A 452 -8.32 -16.86 -21.47
C HIS A 452 -6.98 -16.22 -21.16
N ILE A 453 -7.05 -14.90 -20.98
CA ILE A 453 -5.98 -13.99 -21.37
C ILE A 453 -5.90 -12.94 -20.21
N GLU A 454 -5.10 -13.22 -19.16
CA GLU A 454 -4.84 -12.42 -17.93
C GLU A 454 -3.60 -11.50 -18.05
N CYS A 455 -3.45 -10.45 -17.24
CA CYS A 455 -2.37 -9.48 -17.44
C CYS A 455 -1.67 -8.90 -16.21
N THR A 456 -0.33 -8.97 -16.17
CA THR A 456 0.46 -7.80 -15.75
C THR A 456 0.54 -6.71 -16.82
N ASN A 457 1.59 -6.53 -17.72
CA ASN A 457 2.18 -5.50 -18.72
C ASN A 457 1.84 -5.25 -20.30
N ILE A 458 1.55 -4.07 -20.96
CA ILE A 458 1.02 -3.99 -22.41
C ILE A 458 1.09 -2.70 -23.25
N SER A 459 1.76 -2.81 -24.39
CA SER A 459 1.57 -2.03 -25.62
C SER A 459 0.73 -2.78 -26.70
N LEU A 460 1.27 -3.06 -27.89
CA LEU A 460 0.60 -2.89 -29.20
C LEU A 460 0.42 -4.15 -30.08
N TYR A 461 -0.16 -5.25 -29.57
CA TYR A 461 -0.22 -6.54 -30.31
C TYR A 461 -1.53 -6.78 -31.04
N PRO A 462 -1.49 -7.51 -32.18
CA PRO A 462 -2.64 -8.24 -32.68
C PRO A 462 -3.05 -9.32 -31.67
N LEU A 463 -3.98 -8.97 -30.79
CA LEU A 463 -4.66 -9.90 -29.90
C LEU A 463 -5.43 -10.96 -30.71
N PRO A 464 -5.44 -12.25 -30.32
CA PRO A 464 -5.94 -13.31 -31.17
C PRO A 464 -7.47 -13.26 -31.31
N PRO A 465 -8.06 -13.67 -32.44
CA PRO A 465 -9.51 -13.66 -32.64
C PRO A 465 -10.26 -14.62 -31.70
N SER A 466 -9.58 -15.59 -31.09
CA SER A 466 -10.11 -16.51 -30.07
C SER A 466 -10.29 -15.86 -28.68
N LEU A 467 -9.83 -14.62 -28.50
CA LEU A 467 -9.82 -13.89 -27.22
C LEU A 467 -11.21 -13.59 -26.67
N THR A 468 -11.56 -14.24 -25.54
CA THR A 468 -12.82 -14.00 -24.81
C THR A 468 -12.68 -13.11 -23.57
N SER A 469 -11.46 -12.91 -23.05
CA SER A 469 -11.18 -12.23 -21.78
C SER A 469 -9.84 -11.49 -21.80
N LEU A 470 -9.81 -10.16 -21.91
CA LEU A 470 -8.63 -9.28 -21.80
C LEU A 470 -8.63 -8.59 -20.45
N SER A 471 -7.46 -8.18 -20.00
CA SER A 471 -7.18 -8.27 -18.58
C SER A 471 -6.34 -7.17 -17.96
N CYS A 472 -6.49 -5.98 -18.50
CA CYS A 472 -5.63 -4.84 -18.32
C CYS A 472 -5.19 -4.27 -16.92
N GLN A 473 -4.22 -3.34 -17.00
CA GLN A 473 -3.46 -2.61 -16.00
C GLN A 473 -2.66 -1.52 -16.72
N PHE A 474 -2.94 -0.24 -16.58
CA PHE A 474 -2.20 0.80 -17.29
C PHE A 474 -1.13 1.45 -16.40
N ASP A 475 -0.20 2.11 -17.08
CA ASP A 475 0.96 2.85 -16.59
C ASP A 475 1.08 4.19 -17.35
N THR A 476 2.13 4.97 -17.05
CA THR A 476 2.37 6.32 -17.59
C THR A 476 2.23 6.44 -19.11
N THR A 477 2.56 5.39 -19.87
CA THR A 477 2.56 5.39 -21.34
C THR A 477 1.18 5.37 -21.98
N CYS A 478 0.16 5.00 -21.21
CA CYS A 478 -1.24 5.09 -21.60
C CYS A 478 -1.83 6.48 -21.38
N LEU A 479 -1.09 7.44 -20.78
CA LEU A 479 -1.52 8.84 -20.75
C LEU A 479 -1.36 9.53 -22.11
N ILE A 480 -2.25 10.51 -22.32
CA ILE A 480 -2.13 11.56 -23.32
C ILE A 480 -1.91 12.89 -22.57
N ASP A 481 -0.96 13.67 -23.05
CA ASP A 481 -0.57 15.01 -22.56
C ASP A 481 -0.35 15.08 -21.03
N ASN A 482 0.13 13.98 -20.42
CA ASN A 482 0.27 13.80 -18.97
C ASN A 482 -1.01 14.18 -18.17
N SER A 483 -2.20 13.99 -18.76
CA SER A 483 -3.48 14.49 -18.22
C SER A 483 -4.64 13.49 -18.18
N TYR A 484 -4.71 12.50 -19.08
CA TYR A 484 -5.71 11.42 -19.03
C TYR A 484 -5.25 10.14 -19.73
N TYR A 485 -5.76 9.00 -19.26
CA TYR A 485 -5.55 7.69 -19.87
C TYR A 485 -6.50 7.42 -21.04
N SER A 486 -6.01 6.72 -22.07
CA SER A 486 -6.73 6.43 -23.31
C SER A 486 -6.50 4.98 -23.73
N ILE A 487 -7.52 4.31 -24.28
CA ILE A 487 -7.37 3.00 -24.94
C ILE A 487 -6.89 3.14 -26.39
N SER A 488 -6.91 4.32 -27.02
CA SER A 488 -6.30 4.52 -28.34
C SER A 488 -4.78 4.24 -28.32
N LYS A 489 -4.10 4.62 -27.22
CA LYS A 489 -2.68 4.33 -26.95
C LYS A 489 -2.34 2.84 -26.92
N PHE A 490 -3.34 1.97 -26.75
CA PHE A 490 -3.23 0.51 -26.76
C PHE A 490 -2.97 -0.05 -28.16
N ASN A 491 -3.53 0.56 -29.22
CA ASN A 491 -3.57 -0.05 -30.56
C ASN A 491 -3.01 0.83 -31.71
N TYR A 492 -2.14 1.78 -31.36
CA TYR A 492 -1.54 2.76 -32.27
C TYR A 492 -0.75 2.14 -33.45
N GLN A 493 -0.12 0.97 -33.29
CA GLN A 493 0.61 0.31 -34.39
C GLN A 493 -0.34 -0.38 -35.38
N GLN A 494 -1.39 -1.07 -34.92
CA GLN A 494 -2.38 -1.67 -35.83
C GLN A 494 -3.11 -0.59 -36.63
N GLN A 495 -3.38 0.57 -36.01
CA GLN A 495 -3.91 1.75 -36.71
C GLN A 495 -2.98 2.29 -37.81
N GLN A 496 -1.65 2.17 -37.68
CA GLN A 496 -0.73 2.59 -38.74
C GLN A 496 -0.58 1.56 -39.88
N GLN A 497 -0.89 0.28 -39.65
CA GLN A 497 -0.83 -0.75 -40.68
C GLN A 497 -2.08 -0.75 -41.58
N ASP A 498 -3.28 -0.58 -41.02
CA ASP A 498 -4.56 -0.55 -41.76
C ASP A 498 -4.97 0.87 -42.23
N ASN A 499 -4.02 1.65 -42.76
CA ASN A 499 -4.15 3.06 -43.19
C ASN A 499 -5.25 3.38 -44.25
N ASN A 500 -6.04 2.39 -44.69
CA ASN A 500 -7.04 2.51 -45.77
C ASN A 500 -8.51 2.33 -45.32
N ASN A 501 -8.81 2.12 -44.03
CA ASN A 501 -10.19 1.88 -43.56
C ASN A 501 -10.59 2.70 -42.31
N ASN A 502 -11.51 3.66 -42.50
CA ASN A 502 -11.91 4.67 -41.49
C ASN A 502 -12.74 4.15 -40.28
N ASN A 503 -12.84 2.83 -40.03
CA ASN A 503 -13.74 2.24 -39.03
C ASN A 503 -13.10 1.07 -38.23
N LEU A 504 -11.82 1.19 -37.86
CA LEU A 504 -11.12 0.17 -37.07
C LEU A 504 -11.59 0.18 -35.59
N LEU A 505 -12.02 -0.99 -35.10
CA LEU A 505 -12.22 -1.21 -33.66
C LEU A 505 -10.86 -1.36 -32.96
N LEU A 506 -10.73 -0.77 -31.78
CA LEU A 506 -9.49 -0.81 -30.99
C LEU A 506 -9.18 -2.20 -30.38
N LEU A 507 -10.14 -3.14 -30.37
CA LEU A 507 -10.03 -4.45 -29.72
C LEU A 507 -10.79 -5.56 -30.48
N PRO A 508 -10.39 -6.84 -30.40
CA PRO A 508 -10.99 -7.94 -31.17
C PRO A 508 -12.51 -8.13 -30.98
N LEU A 509 -13.18 -8.57 -32.05
CA LEU A 509 -14.65 -8.75 -32.08
C LEU A 509 -15.19 -9.73 -31.03
N ASN A 510 -14.41 -10.74 -30.64
CA ASN A 510 -14.79 -11.73 -29.62
C ASN A 510 -14.52 -11.28 -28.18
N LEU A 511 -13.92 -10.10 -27.99
CA LEU A 511 -13.52 -9.62 -26.67
C LEU A 511 -14.72 -9.18 -25.81
N ARG A 512 -15.28 -10.11 -25.04
CA ARG A 512 -16.46 -9.84 -24.20
C ARG A 512 -16.13 -9.31 -22.80
N LYS A 513 -14.87 -9.43 -22.35
CA LYS A 513 -14.43 -8.96 -21.02
C LYS A 513 -13.16 -8.12 -21.16
N LEU A 514 -13.15 -6.93 -20.58
CA LEU A 514 -12.01 -6.06 -20.34
C LEU A 514 -11.95 -5.75 -18.84
N LYS A 515 -10.76 -5.61 -18.25
CA LYS A 515 -10.61 -5.06 -16.90
C LYS A 515 -9.26 -4.41 -16.79
N ILE A 516 -9.19 -3.09 -16.86
CA ILE A 516 -7.99 -2.31 -16.60
C ILE A 516 -7.65 -2.43 -15.11
N LYS A 517 -6.44 -2.02 -14.75
CA LYS A 517 -5.94 -1.82 -13.40
C LYS A 517 -4.95 -0.64 -13.40
N PHE A 518 -4.41 -0.25 -12.27
CA PHE A 518 -3.33 0.71 -12.12
C PHE A 518 -2.52 0.32 -10.89
N ASN A 519 -1.21 0.60 -10.88
CA ASN A 519 -0.29 0.08 -9.86
C ASN A 519 0.81 1.08 -9.45
N GLU A 520 0.63 2.35 -9.80
CA GLU A 520 1.62 3.40 -9.54
C GLU A 520 1.52 3.93 -8.10
N ARG A 521 2.68 4.09 -7.45
CA ARG A 521 2.84 4.75 -6.15
C ARG A 521 2.69 6.29 -6.26
N TYR A 522 1.60 6.76 -6.88
CA TYR A 522 1.30 8.18 -6.98
C TYR A 522 1.17 8.79 -5.57
N GLY A 523 2.06 9.72 -5.23
CA GLY A 523 2.03 10.44 -3.97
C GLY A 523 0.85 11.42 -3.87
N HIS A 524 -0.37 10.92 -3.66
CA HIS A 524 -1.63 11.57 -3.28
C HIS A 524 -2.03 12.88 -4.02
N ASN A 525 -1.44 13.21 -5.18
CA ASN A 525 -1.58 14.55 -5.81
C ASN A 525 -1.74 14.56 -7.33
N SER A 526 -1.66 13.41 -8.03
CA SER A 526 -1.94 13.34 -9.47
C SER A 526 -3.44 13.33 -9.75
N LYS A 527 -3.88 14.04 -10.81
CA LYS A 527 -5.29 13.98 -11.26
C LYS A 527 -5.45 12.79 -12.20
N PHE A 528 -6.11 11.72 -11.74
CA PHE A 528 -6.49 10.60 -12.61
C PHE A 528 -7.71 10.95 -13.47
N SER A 529 -7.67 10.57 -14.74
CA SER A 529 -8.74 10.73 -15.74
C SER A 529 -8.64 9.62 -16.79
N PHE A 530 -9.76 9.14 -17.34
CA PHE A 530 -9.77 8.08 -18.37
C PHE A 530 -10.85 8.33 -19.44
N ARG A 531 -10.54 8.18 -20.73
CA ARG A 531 -11.52 8.31 -21.83
C ARG A 531 -12.41 7.06 -21.94
N LEU A 532 -13.65 7.21 -21.47
CA LEU A 532 -14.68 6.19 -21.54
C LEU A 532 -15.35 6.13 -22.92
N ASP A 533 -15.43 7.25 -23.63
CA ASP A 533 -16.03 7.36 -24.96
C ASP A 533 -15.36 6.45 -25.99
N GLU A 534 -14.05 6.24 -25.89
CA GLU A 534 -13.31 5.30 -26.75
C GLU A 534 -13.79 3.85 -26.53
N VAL A 535 -13.96 3.41 -25.28
CA VAL A 535 -14.47 2.06 -24.98
C VAL A 535 -15.89 1.88 -25.48
N ILE A 536 -16.73 2.92 -25.33
CA ILE A 536 -18.11 2.94 -25.83
C ILE A 536 -18.12 2.82 -27.36
N ASN A 537 -17.42 3.70 -28.06
CA ASN A 537 -17.58 3.91 -29.50
C ASN A 537 -16.70 3.01 -30.37
N GLN A 538 -15.62 2.44 -29.84
CA GLN A 538 -14.56 1.79 -30.63
C GLN A 538 -14.26 0.33 -30.21
N THR A 539 -15.13 -0.33 -29.41
CA THR A 539 -14.89 -1.71 -28.96
C THR A 539 -16.15 -2.58 -28.86
N ASN A 540 -15.99 -3.90 -28.90
CA ASN A 540 -17.03 -4.89 -28.58
C ASN A 540 -17.14 -5.23 -27.07
N VAL A 541 -16.47 -4.48 -26.19
CA VAL A 541 -16.40 -4.79 -24.75
C VAL A 541 -17.80 -4.71 -24.13
N GLU A 542 -18.31 -5.85 -23.67
CA GLU A 542 -19.56 -5.94 -22.90
C GLU A 542 -19.34 -5.61 -21.43
N LYS A 543 -18.18 -6.00 -20.88
CA LYS A 543 -17.86 -5.94 -19.45
C LYS A 543 -16.53 -5.22 -19.27
N LEU A 544 -16.56 -3.99 -18.75
CA LEU A 544 -15.37 -3.23 -18.34
C LEU A 544 -15.21 -3.33 -16.82
N SER A 545 -13.98 -3.24 -16.35
CA SER A 545 -13.62 -3.05 -14.95
C SER A 545 -12.32 -2.23 -14.91
N ILE A 546 -12.04 -1.57 -13.80
CA ILE A 546 -10.81 -0.83 -13.56
C ILE A 546 -10.46 -1.02 -12.08
N ASP A 547 -9.27 -1.52 -11.75
CA ASP A 547 -8.75 -1.50 -10.37
C ASP A 547 -7.62 -0.44 -10.22
N ILE A 548 -7.33 0.06 -9.02
CA ILE A 548 -6.25 1.02 -8.74
C ILE A 548 -5.56 0.57 -7.46
N ASN A 549 -4.23 0.39 -7.52
CA ASN A 549 -3.41 -0.25 -6.48
C ASN A 549 -4.05 -1.57 -6.01
N GLY A 550 -4.53 -2.33 -6.99
CA GLY A 550 -5.25 -3.60 -6.86
C GLY A 550 -6.72 -3.51 -6.41
N ARG A 551 -7.15 -2.43 -5.76
CA ARG A 551 -8.53 -2.21 -5.27
C ARG A 551 -9.47 -1.82 -6.43
N ARG A 552 -10.62 -2.49 -6.60
CA ARG A 552 -11.50 -2.24 -7.77
C ARG A 552 -12.20 -0.88 -7.70
N TRP A 553 -11.83 0.03 -8.59
CA TRP A 553 -12.35 1.40 -8.69
C TRP A 553 -13.64 1.50 -9.52
N PHE A 554 -13.66 0.94 -10.72
CA PHE A 554 -14.81 0.97 -11.64
C PHE A 554 -15.19 -0.43 -12.09
N LYS A 555 -16.48 -0.67 -12.32
CA LYS A 555 -16.96 -1.86 -13.02
C LYS A 555 -18.28 -1.56 -13.70
N ALA A 556 -18.43 -1.92 -14.97
CA ALA A 556 -19.68 -1.75 -15.68
C ALA A 556 -19.91 -2.81 -16.77
N THR A 557 -21.19 -3.05 -17.04
CA THR A 557 -21.67 -3.62 -18.29
C THR A 557 -22.03 -2.48 -19.23
N ILE A 558 -21.54 -2.50 -20.46
CA ILE A 558 -21.85 -1.51 -21.50
C ILE A 558 -22.89 -2.11 -22.44
N LYS A 559 -24.02 -1.42 -22.62
CA LYS A 559 -25.07 -1.76 -23.60
C LYS A 559 -25.33 -0.57 -24.51
N ARG A 560 -24.95 -0.71 -25.77
CA ARG A 560 -25.27 0.21 -26.86
C ARG A 560 -26.76 0.00 -27.17
N LEU A 561 -27.58 1.06 -27.10
CA LEU A 561 -29.03 0.96 -27.28
C LEU A 561 -29.45 1.16 -28.74
N ASP A 562 -28.59 1.84 -29.51
CA ASP A 562 -28.69 2.08 -30.94
C ASP A 562 -27.38 1.63 -31.64
N LYS A 563 -27.27 1.84 -32.96
CA LYS A 563 -26.13 1.35 -33.78
C LYS A 563 -24.99 2.36 -33.91
N ASP A 564 -25.33 3.63 -33.72
CA ASP A 564 -24.51 4.83 -33.78
C ASP A 564 -23.90 5.22 -32.43
N ASN A 565 -24.31 4.51 -31.35
CA ASN A 565 -23.91 4.74 -29.96
C ASN A 565 -24.34 6.10 -29.38
N SER A 566 -25.21 6.87 -30.05
CA SER A 566 -25.71 8.13 -29.49
C SER A 566 -26.48 7.94 -28.19
N LYS A 567 -26.98 6.72 -27.89
CA LYS A 567 -27.51 6.36 -26.57
C LYS A 567 -26.87 5.08 -26.05
N VAL A 568 -26.05 5.21 -25.02
CA VAL A 568 -25.37 4.07 -24.37
C VAL A 568 -25.78 3.97 -22.91
N LEU A 569 -26.24 2.78 -22.54
CA LEU A 569 -26.58 2.40 -21.18
C LEU A 569 -25.35 1.78 -20.49
N ILE A 570 -24.97 2.35 -19.35
CA ILE A 570 -23.86 1.87 -18.51
C ILE A 570 -24.43 1.49 -17.15
N VAL A 571 -24.13 0.26 -16.69
CA VAL A 571 -24.69 -0.32 -15.46
C VAL A 571 -23.60 -1.02 -14.65
N ASP A 572 -23.43 -0.69 -13.37
CA ASP A 572 -22.55 -1.45 -12.47
C ASP A 572 -23.05 -2.90 -12.33
N ASN A 573 -22.13 -3.86 -12.38
CA ASN A 573 -22.42 -5.28 -12.21
C ASN A 573 -22.84 -5.66 -10.76
N LYS A 574 -22.80 -4.73 -9.80
CA LYS A 574 -23.06 -4.99 -8.37
C LYS A 574 -23.97 -3.97 -7.67
N SER A 575 -24.58 -3.04 -8.40
CA SER A 575 -25.58 -2.09 -7.85
C SER A 575 -26.59 -1.68 -8.93
N LEU A 576 -27.59 -0.88 -8.53
CA LEU A 576 -28.57 -0.30 -9.47
C LEU A 576 -28.13 1.06 -10.03
N PHE A 577 -26.89 1.49 -9.76
CA PHE A 577 -26.37 2.76 -10.27
C PHE A 577 -25.88 2.63 -11.72
N GLY A 578 -26.31 3.58 -12.54
CA GLY A 578 -26.08 3.60 -13.98
C GLY A 578 -26.84 4.74 -14.65
N GLY A 579 -26.77 4.83 -15.98
CA GLY A 579 -27.46 5.86 -16.74
C GLY A 579 -27.39 5.66 -18.25
N ILE A 580 -28.25 6.38 -18.97
CA ILE A 580 -28.15 6.54 -20.43
C ILE A 580 -27.33 7.80 -20.69
N ILE A 581 -26.16 7.63 -21.30
CA ILE A 581 -25.40 8.73 -21.86
C ILE A 581 -26.00 9.02 -23.24
N SER A 582 -26.48 10.25 -23.45
CA SER A 582 -26.84 10.75 -24.77
C SER A 582 -25.67 11.56 -25.33
N GLN A 583 -25.03 11.08 -26.40
CA GLN A 583 -23.94 11.80 -27.06
C GLN A 583 -24.50 12.63 -28.22
N SER A 584 -24.32 13.96 -28.17
CA SER A 584 -24.59 14.84 -29.30
C SER A 584 -23.41 14.79 -30.28
N ASN A 585 -23.68 14.54 -31.56
CA ASN A 585 -22.68 14.78 -32.60
C ASN A 585 -22.35 16.27 -32.68
N ASN A 586 -21.13 16.61 -33.10
CA ASN A 586 -20.70 18.01 -33.22
C ASN A 586 -20.80 18.46 -34.68
N ASP A 587 -22.02 18.76 -35.13
CA ASP A 587 -22.40 18.99 -36.54
C ASP A 587 -21.57 20.04 -37.31
N ASN A 588 -20.73 20.83 -36.63
CA ASN A 588 -19.80 21.79 -37.23
C ASN A 588 -18.47 21.17 -37.72
N ASN A 589 -18.19 19.89 -37.43
CA ASN A 589 -17.01 19.17 -37.91
C ASN A 589 -17.43 17.97 -38.79
N ASN A 590 -16.78 17.78 -39.94
CA ASN A 590 -17.05 16.65 -40.84
C ASN A 590 -16.59 15.28 -40.30
N ASN A 591 -15.93 15.26 -39.14
CA ASN A 591 -15.62 14.03 -38.40
C ASN A 591 -16.73 13.81 -37.36
N ASN A 592 -17.35 12.63 -37.35
CA ASN A 592 -18.40 12.24 -36.38
C ASN A 592 -17.82 12.00 -34.98
N GLU A 593 -17.14 13.00 -34.42
CA GLU A 593 -16.44 12.93 -33.15
C GLU A 593 -17.32 13.51 -32.05
N TYR A 594 -17.97 12.60 -31.31
CA TYR A 594 -18.68 12.93 -30.08
C TYR A 594 -17.75 13.60 -29.06
N THR A 595 -18.27 14.55 -28.29
CA THR A 595 -17.52 15.21 -27.21
C THR A 595 -16.92 14.17 -26.25
N PRO A 596 -15.59 14.19 -25.99
CA PRO A 596 -14.92 13.19 -25.15
C PRO A 596 -15.51 13.07 -23.74
N ILE A 597 -15.55 11.84 -23.21
CA ILE A 597 -16.13 11.52 -21.91
C ILE A 597 -15.04 11.03 -20.96
N TYR A 598 -14.54 11.98 -20.18
CA TYR A 598 -13.53 11.74 -19.15
C TYR A 598 -14.17 11.23 -17.85
N LEU A 599 -13.85 9.98 -17.49
CA LEU A 599 -14.00 9.48 -16.12
C LEU A 599 -12.89 10.08 -15.24
N HIS A 600 -13.12 11.30 -14.76
CA HIS A 600 -12.29 11.91 -13.73
C HIS A 600 -12.45 11.20 -12.39
N TYR A 601 -11.34 11.05 -11.66
CA TYR A 601 -11.31 10.46 -10.32
C TYR A 601 -12.14 11.25 -9.29
N LYS A 602 -12.16 12.58 -9.39
CA LYS A 602 -12.96 13.51 -8.58
C LYS A 602 -12.89 14.94 -9.13
N VAL A 603 -13.91 15.75 -8.84
CA VAL A 603 -13.78 17.22 -8.80
C VAL A 603 -13.27 17.60 -7.42
N ASP A 604 -11.95 17.57 -7.24
CA ASP A 604 -11.29 17.71 -5.92
C ASP A 604 -10.85 19.14 -5.59
N SER A 605 -10.47 19.94 -6.59
CA SER A 605 -9.79 21.20 -6.33
C SER A 605 -10.75 22.37 -6.10
N ASN A 606 -10.49 23.11 -5.03
CA ASN A 606 -11.12 24.41 -4.81
C ASN A 606 -10.69 25.46 -5.85
N VAL A 607 -9.53 25.28 -6.50
CA VAL A 607 -9.13 26.11 -7.64
C VAL A 607 -10.07 25.87 -8.82
N ASP A 608 -10.41 24.61 -9.13
CA ASP A 608 -11.33 24.29 -10.22
C ASP A 608 -12.73 24.90 -9.94
N LEU A 609 -13.17 24.91 -8.68
CA LEU A 609 -14.39 25.61 -8.24
C LEU A 609 -14.28 27.15 -8.33
N ILE A 610 -13.15 27.75 -7.93
CA ILE A 610 -12.92 29.20 -8.07
C ILE A 610 -12.89 29.62 -9.53
N CYS A 611 -12.27 28.83 -10.42
CA CYS A 611 -12.27 29.07 -11.85
C CYS A 611 -13.69 28.99 -12.43
N LEU A 612 -14.46 27.93 -12.11
CA LEU A 612 -15.88 27.80 -12.50
C LEU A 612 -16.72 29.02 -12.06
N LEU A 613 -16.46 29.53 -10.85
CA LEU A 613 -17.12 30.71 -10.31
C LEU A 613 -16.67 32.02 -10.98
N LEU A 614 -15.38 32.18 -11.30
CA LEU A 614 -14.85 33.41 -11.90
C LEU A 614 -15.09 33.52 -13.42
N THR A 615 -15.23 32.40 -14.14
CA THR A 615 -15.37 32.39 -15.61
C THR A 615 -16.61 33.11 -16.14
N CYS A 616 -17.66 33.27 -15.34
CA CYS A 616 -18.82 34.07 -15.72
C CYS A 616 -19.36 34.87 -14.54
N LYS A 617 -19.18 36.20 -14.57
CA LYS A 617 -19.64 37.13 -13.51
C LYS A 617 -21.16 37.01 -13.22
N ARG A 618 -21.99 36.78 -14.25
CA ARG A 618 -23.44 36.58 -14.07
C ARG A 618 -23.74 35.23 -13.39
N LEU A 619 -23.03 34.17 -13.77
CA LEU A 619 -23.12 32.87 -13.10
C LEU A 619 -22.63 32.98 -11.64
N TYR A 620 -21.56 33.73 -11.37
CA TYR A 620 -21.08 33.99 -10.02
C TYR A 620 -22.14 34.65 -9.14
N TYR A 621 -22.76 35.74 -9.59
CA TYR A 621 -23.78 36.41 -8.80
C TYR A 621 -25.04 35.57 -8.63
N ASN A 622 -25.49 34.84 -9.67
CA ASN A 622 -26.60 33.92 -9.54
C ASN A 622 -26.28 32.81 -8.52
N ILE A 623 -25.16 32.11 -8.68
CA ILE A 623 -24.75 31.02 -7.77
C ILE A 623 -24.52 31.56 -6.36
N ARG A 624 -23.89 32.73 -6.19
CA ARG A 624 -23.69 33.34 -4.87
C ARG A 624 -25.02 33.79 -4.25
N GLN A 625 -25.97 34.34 -5.00
CA GLN A 625 -27.26 34.74 -4.43
C GLN A 625 -28.13 33.54 -4.08
N GLN A 626 -28.14 32.49 -4.91
CA GLN A 626 -28.96 31.29 -4.71
C GLN A 626 -28.35 30.28 -3.71
N TYR A 627 -27.03 30.21 -3.61
CA TYR A 627 -26.30 29.19 -2.85
C TYR A 627 -25.24 29.79 -1.91
N SER A 628 -25.34 31.05 -1.49
CA SER A 628 -24.36 31.65 -0.53
C SER A 628 -24.34 30.99 0.85
N SER A 629 -25.35 30.20 1.19
CA SER A 629 -25.43 29.40 2.43
C SER A 629 -25.02 27.94 2.26
N THR A 630 -25.02 27.40 1.05
CA THR A 630 -24.79 25.96 0.78
C THR A 630 -23.54 25.68 -0.04
N LEU A 631 -23.07 26.65 -0.82
CA LEU A 631 -21.82 26.53 -1.56
C LEU A 631 -20.64 26.75 -0.60
N GLN A 632 -19.78 25.74 -0.51
CA GLN A 632 -18.58 25.72 0.30
C GLN A 632 -17.43 25.14 -0.50
N PHE A 633 -16.20 25.49 -0.11
CA PHE A 633 -15.01 24.81 -0.57
C PHE A 633 -14.94 23.38 -0.02
N LYS A 634 -14.60 22.41 -0.87
CA LYS A 634 -14.44 21.01 -0.47
C LYS A 634 -13.17 20.83 0.34
N HIS A 635 -13.26 20.03 1.41
CA HIS A 635 -12.11 19.52 2.15
C HIS A 635 -11.10 20.57 2.65
N ILE A 636 -11.49 21.85 2.82
CA ILE A 636 -10.66 22.82 3.57
C ILE A 636 -10.79 22.49 5.05
N LYS A 637 -10.09 21.45 5.51
CA LYS A 637 -9.82 21.26 6.95
C LYS A 637 -9.04 22.48 7.45
N CYS A 638 -9.30 22.94 8.66
CA CYS A 638 -8.49 23.99 9.28
C CYS A 638 -7.06 23.49 9.56
N PHE A 639 -6.15 23.67 8.60
CA PHE A 639 -4.80 23.14 8.68
C PHE A 639 -3.92 23.91 9.66
N ARG A 640 -3.14 23.19 10.48
CA ARG A 640 -2.25 23.77 11.49
C ARG A 640 -1.00 24.40 10.88
N ALA A 641 -1.15 25.59 10.30
CA ALA A 641 -0.04 26.53 10.19
C ALA A 641 0.52 26.81 11.59
N LYS A 642 1.84 26.89 11.75
CA LYS A 642 2.49 27.18 13.04
C LYS A 642 2.42 28.68 13.42
N GLY A 643 1.26 29.32 13.29
CA GLY A 643 1.13 30.76 13.49
C GLY A 643 -0.23 31.35 13.06
N ASN A 644 -0.35 32.67 13.21
CA ASN A 644 -1.62 33.41 13.36
C ASN A 644 -2.56 33.50 12.12
N GLN A 645 -2.26 32.82 11.01
CA GLN A 645 -2.44 33.44 9.69
C GLN A 645 -3.73 33.16 8.90
N THR A 646 -4.80 32.59 9.46
CA THR A 646 -6.09 32.47 8.74
C THR A 646 -6.79 33.81 8.54
N ASN A 647 -6.76 34.68 9.54
CA ASN A 647 -7.20 36.07 9.39
C ASN A 647 -6.23 36.87 8.49
N GLU A 648 -4.92 36.69 8.68
CA GLU A 648 -3.91 37.42 7.90
C GLU A 648 -4.00 37.08 6.40
N SER A 649 -4.22 35.83 6.02
CA SER A 649 -4.39 35.44 4.59
C SER A 649 -5.68 35.97 3.96
N LEU A 650 -6.77 36.21 4.72
CA LEU A 650 -7.94 36.93 4.19
C LEU A 650 -7.67 38.44 4.01
N ILE A 651 -6.75 39.01 4.79
CA ILE A 651 -6.39 40.43 4.80
C ILE A 651 -5.32 40.75 3.74
N SER A 652 -4.23 39.98 3.68
CA SER A 652 -3.09 40.22 2.78
C SER A 652 -3.41 40.04 1.30
N PHE A 653 -4.54 39.39 0.98
CA PHE A 653 -4.90 38.98 -0.38
C PHE A 653 -6.24 39.55 -0.88
N SER A 654 -6.93 40.36 -0.07
CA SER A 654 -8.18 41.05 -0.47
C SER A 654 -9.29 40.13 -1.02
N LEU A 655 -9.26 38.82 -0.71
CA LEU A 655 -10.21 37.80 -1.18
C LEU A 655 -11.61 37.90 -0.52
N HIS A 656 -12.00 39.09 -0.09
CA HIS A 656 -13.23 39.38 0.64
C HIS A 656 -14.49 38.94 -0.13
N SER A 657 -14.46 38.93 -1.46
CA SER A 657 -15.52 38.37 -2.32
C SER A 657 -15.85 36.91 -2.02
N PHE A 658 -14.85 36.11 -1.65
CA PHE A 658 -14.98 34.67 -1.34
C PHE A 658 -15.12 34.37 0.15
N LYS A 659 -15.11 35.38 1.03
CA LYS A 659 -15.20 35.22 2.49
C LYS A 659 -16.37 34.32 2.91
N HIS A 660 -17.51 34.39 2.22
CA HIS A 660 -18.63 33.50 2.50
C HIS A 660 -18.33 32.03 2.20
N LEU A 661 -17.69 31.68 1.08
CA LEU A 661 -17.39 30.28 0.73
C LEU A 661 -16.36 29.66 1.68
N PHE A 662 -15.42 30.48 2.16
CA PHE A 662 -14.44 30.11 3.17
C PHE A 662 -15.09 29.95 4.55
N ASN A 663 -15.91 30.92 4.97
CA ASN A 663 -16.70 30.82 6.19
C ASN A 663 -17.63 29.61 6.18
N ASN A 664 -18.28 29.29 5.05
CA ASN A 664 -19.14 28.12 4.93
C ASN A 664 -18.34 26.82 5.07
N ALA A 665 -17.20 26.71 4.40
CA ALA A 665 -16.32 25.54 4.49
C ALA A 665 -15.75 25.29 5.90
N LEU A 666 -15.73 26.32 6.75
CA LEU A 666 -15.33 26.25 8.15
C LEU A 666 -16.51 26.35 9.15
N SER A 667 -17.74 26.58 8.68
CA SER A 667 -18.90 26.83 9.56
C SER A 667 -19.33 25.60 10.35
N ASN A 668 -18.99 24.42 9.82
CA ASN A 668 -19.11 23.12 10.46
C ASN A 668 -17.74 22.62 10.98
N GLN A 669 -16.80 23.51 11.32
CA GLN A 669 -15.49 23.14 11.87
C GLN A 669 -15.17 23.91 13.14
N ILE A 670 -14.83 23.18 14.20
CA ILE A 670 -14.36 23.74 15.47
C ILE A 670 -12.89 23.43 15.64
N VAL A 671 -12.11 24.42 16.05
CA VAL A 671 -10.66 24.29 16.25
C VAL A 671 -10.32 24.53 17.71
N VAL A 672 -9.59 23.59 18.31
CA VAL A 672 -9.15 23.66 19.72
C VAL A 672 -7.63 23.54 19.79
N SER A 673 -6.99 24.49 20.47
CA SER A 673 -5.54 24.60 20.61
C SER A 673 -5.17 25.41 21.86
N ASP A 674 -4.03 25.10 22.48
CA ASP A 674 -3.45 25.85 23.60
C ASP A 674 -2.88 27.23 23.14
N ASP A 675 -2.73 27.44 21.84
CA ASP A 675 -2.01 28.58 21.24
C ASP A 675 -2.78 29.93 21.33
N ASN A 676 -2.70 30.61 22.47
CA ASN A 676 -3.27 31.95 22.79
C ASN A 676 -4.79 32.11 22.55
N GLN A 677 -5.57 32.17 23.64
CA GLN A 677 -7.04 32.35 23.62
C GLN A 677 -7.56 33.50 22.75
N THR A 678 -6.82 34.61 22.62
CA THR A 678 -7.21 35.76 21.76
C THR A 678 -7.26 35.41 20.28
N LYS A 679 -6.51 34.40 19.84
CA LYS A 679 -6.49 33.90 18.46
C LYS A 679 -7.65 32.94 18.21
N LEU A 680 -7.94 32.03 19.15
CA LEU A 680 -9.04 31.06 19.03
C LEU A 680 -10.41 31.74 18.81
N LYS A 681 -10.62 32.91 19.42
CA LYS A 681 -11.83 33.74 19.27
C LYS A 681 -12.12 34.18 17.83
N SER A 682 -11.13 34.23 16.92
CA SER A 682 -11.39 34.59 15.52
C SER A 682 -11.86 33.41 14.66
N PHE A 683 -11.28 32.22 14.86
CA PHE A 683 -11.68 30.99 14.16
C PHE A 683 -13.12 30.61 14.54
N ASN A 684 -13.37 30.49 15.84
CA ASN A 684 -14.66 30.09 16.40
C ASN A 684 -15.62 31.31 16.55
N SER A 685 -15.32 32.44 15.90
CA SER A 685 -16.14 33.68 15.96
C SER A 685 -17.57 33.47 15.47
N HIS A 686 -17.75 32.57 14.49
CA HIS A 686 -19.05 32.20 13.93
C HIS A 686 -19.96 31.44 14.93
N LEU A 687 -19.40 30.95 16.05
CA LEU A 687 -20.13 30.30 17.15
C LEU A 687 -20.26 31.22 18.37
N LEU A 688 -19.23 32.02 18.66
CA LEU A 688 -19.15 32.83 19.88
C LEU A 688 -19.98 34.13 19.86
N ASN A 689 -20.35 34.65 18.69
CA ASN A 689 -20.86 36.02 18.56
C ASN A 689 -22.36 36.20 18.89
N ASN A 690 -23.08 35.15 19.30
CA ASN A 690 -24.54 35.20 19.55
C ASN A 690 -24.94 35.65 20.97
N ASN A 691 -24.05 35.60 21.97
CA ASN A 691 -24.46 35.71 23.39
C ASN A 691 -24.65 37.14 23.94
N ASN A 692 -24.42 38.20 23.16
CA ASN A 692 -24.41 39.59 23.68
C ASN A 692 -25.62 40.46 23.30
N ASN A 693 -26.55 39.99 22.45
CA ASN A 693 -27.78 40.73 22.11
C ASN A 693 -29.03 39.94 22.54
N ASN A 694 -29.65 40.41 23.62
CA ASN A 694 -30.45 39.59 24.53
C ASN A 694 -31.91 39.35 24.11
N ASN A 695 -32.20 39.17 22.81
CA ASN A 695 -33.59 39.01 22.31
C ASN A 695 -33.76 38.35 20.92
N ASP A 696 -32.70 38.10 20.15
CA ASP A 696 -32.84 37.57 18.78
C ASP A 696 -32.74 36.05 18.70
N LYS A 697 -33.45 35.45 17.74
CA LYS A 697 -33.62 33.99 17.63
C LYS A 697 -32.29 33.31 17.29
N SER A 698 -31.88 32.35 18.13
CA SER A 698 -30.69 31.54 17.90
C SER A 698 -30.76 30.82 16.55
N THR A 699 -29.80 31.09 15.67
CA THR A 699 -29.53 30.24 14.53
C THR A 699 -29.12 28.85 15.03
N PRO A 700 -29.75 27.75 14.60
CA PRO A 700 -29.34 26.41 15.00
C PRO A 700 -27.89 26.15 14.58
N LEU A 701 -27.15 25.38 15.37
CA LEU A 701 -25.85 24.89 14.94
C LEU A 701 -26.02 24.00 13.69
N PRO A 702 -25.03 23.96 12.78
CA PRO A 702 -25.10 23.04 11.67
C PRO A 702 -25.05 21.59 12.16
N ASP A 703 -25.91 20.77 11.58
CA ASP A 703 -25.75 19.32 11.63
C ASP A 703 -24.40 18.95 10.98
N ASN A 704 -23.69 17.95 11.53
CA ASN A 704 -22.42 17.44 11.01
C ASN A 704 -21.19 18.36 11.23
N ILE A 705 -20.90 18.70 12.50
CA ILE A 705 -19.66 19.41 12.89
C ILE A 705 -18.43 18.47 12.82
N SER A 706 -17.29 19.02 12.43
CA SER A 706 -15.97 18.38 12.48
C SER A 706 -15.06 19.09 13.49
N LEU A 707 -14.59 18.38 14.51
CA LEU A 707 -13.80 18.92 15.60
C LEU A 707 -12.31 18.61 15.41
N PHE A 708 -11.48 19.65 15.30
CA PHE A 708 -10.03 19.58 15.11
C PHE A 708 -9.31 19.93 16.41
N ILE A 709 -8.68 18.93 17.02
CA ILE A 709 -8.05 19.06 18.35
C ILE A 709 -6.55 19.00 18.21
N THR A 710 -5.88 20.04 18.69
CA THR A 710 -4.43 20.23 18.50
C THR A 710 -3.69 20.59 19.80
N THR A 711 -4.42 20.55 20.91
CA THR A 711 -3.97 20.72 22.30
C THR A 711 -3.58 19.37 22.92
N ASN A 712 -2.75 19.40 23.96
CA ASN A 712 -2.40 18.23 24.78
C ASN A 712 -3.27 18.11 26.06
N ASN A 713 -4.23 19.02 26.25
CA ASN A 713 -5.08 19.12 27.44
C ASN A 713 -6.55 18.93 27.04
N PHE A 714 -6.96 17.67 26.92
CA PHE A 714 -8.31 17.30 26.50
C PHE A 714 -9.41 17.59 27.54
N ASN A 715 -9.04 17.80 28.81
CA ASN A 715 -9.97 17.90 29.94
C ASN A 715 -10.88 19.15 29.87
N ASP A 716 -10.44 20.22 29.21
CA ASP A 716 -11.20 21.46 29.04
C ASP A 716 -12.06 21.48 27.76
N ILE A 717 -12.16 20.35 27.04
CA ILE A 717 -12.81 20.27 25.73
C ILE A 717 -14.16 19.57 25.83
N ILE A 718 -15.23 20.35 25.73
CA ILE A 718 -16.60 19.85 25.54
C ILE A 718 -16.94 19.94 24.04
N ALA A 719 -17.22 18.81 23.41
CA ALA A 719 -17.64 18.75 22.01
C ALA A 719 -19.16 18.99 21.87
N PRO A 720 -19.63 19.64 20.79
CA PRO A 720 -21.06 19.72 20.51
C PRO A 720 -21.65 18.35 20.13
N SER A 721 -22.89 18.09 20.53
CA SER A 721 -23.62 16.86 20.20
C SER A 721 -23.89 16.66 18.69
N THR A 722 -23.82 17.73 17.88
CA THR A 722 -23.90 17.65 16.41
C THR A 722 -22.56 17.29 15.73
N THR A 723 -21.52 16.98 16.50
CA THR A 723 -20.21 16.55 15.96
C THR A 723 -20.32 15.17 15.32
N THR A 724 -19.96 15.06 14.05
CA THR A 724 -19.93 13.80 13.29
C THR A 724 -18.52 13.33 12.96
N SER A 725 -17.52 14.19 13.14
CA SER A 725 -16.12 13.86 12.88
C SER A 725 -15.19 14.48 13.94
N ILE A 726 -14.22 13.72 14.43
CA ILE A 726 -13.13 14.21 15.29
C ILE A 726 -11.79 13.86 14.65
N ASP A 727 -10.87 14.83 14.62
CA ASP A 727 -9.49 14.67 14.14
C ASP A 727 -8.52 15.24 15.19
N ILE A 728 -7.84 14.34 15.90
CA ILE A 728 -6.88 14.67 16.96
C ILE A 728 -5.47 14.64 16.38
N THR A 729 -4.81 15.80 16.35
CA THR A 729 -3.44 16.02 15.84
C THR A 729 -2.60 16.75 16.88
N SER A 730 -2.02 15.98 17.80
CA SER A 730 -1.18 16.51 18.88
C SER A 730 0.14 17.12 18.38
N LYS A 731 0.74 18.01 19.19
CA LYS A 731 2.08 18.60 18.97
C LYS A 731 3.23 17.69 19.45
N ALA A 732 2.90 16.71 20.28
CA ALA A 732 3.80 15.71 20.86
C ALA A 732 3.16 14.30 20.81
N ARG A 733 3.88 13.24 21.15
CA ARG A 733 3.27 11.91 21.39
C ARG A 733 2.16 12.03 22.45
N THR A 734 0.97 11.51 22.18
CA THR A 734 -0.12 11.53 23.17
C THR A 734 0.06 10.36 24.14
N SER A 735 0.84 10.61 25.19
CA SER A 735 0.97 9.71 26.34
C SER A 735 -0.24 9.74 27.27
N ARG A 736 -1.06 10.81 27.19
CA ARG A 736 -2.33 10.95 27.90
C ARG A 736 -3.49 10.29 27.15
N PRO A 737 -4.51 9.81 27.86
CA PRO A 737 -5.73 9.24 27.30
C PRO A 737 -6.49 10.29 26.50
N ILE A 738 -7.42 9.81 25.68
CA ILE A 738 -8.57 10.62 25.27
C ILE A 738 -9.64 10.44 26.37
N PRO A 739 -9.92 11.46 27.20
CA PRO A 739 -10.87 11.33 28.29
C PRO A 739 -12.28 11.10 27.73
N SER A 740 -13.06 10.25 28.41
CA SER A 740 -14.44 9.94 28.03
C SER A 740 -15.32 11.20 27.90
N THR A 741 -15.05 12.22 28.72
CA THR A 741 -15.71 13.54 28.68
C THR A 741 -15.57 14.29 27.35
N LEU A 742 -14.63 13.89 26.47
CA LEU A 742 -14.54 14.44 25.11
C LEU A 742 -15.62 13.87 24.19
N LEU A 743 -15.99 12.59 24.35
CA LEU A 743 -16.98 11.89 23.53
C LEU A 743 -18.38 11.87 24.17
N GLU A 744 -18.46 12.12 25.47
CA GLU A 744 -19.70 12.19 26.24
C GLU A 744 -20.66 13.23 25.64
N GLY A 745 -21.88 12.79 25.28
CA GLY A 745 -22.89 13.62 24.64
C GLY A 745 -22.74 13.82 23.11
N ILE A 746 -21.78 13.15 22.44
CA ILE A 746 -21.70 13.16 20.97
C ILE A 746 -22.50 12.01 20.35
N ASP A 747 -23.82 12.15 20.35
CA ASP A 747 -24.74 11.13 19.80
C ASP A 747 -24.55 10.86 18.29
N ASN A 748 -23.89 11.76 17.56
CA ASN A 748 -23.79 11.75 16.10
C ASN A 748 -22.42 11.35 15.52
N LEU A 749 -21.46 10.93 16.34
CA LEU A 749 -20.08 10.71 15.88
C LEU A 749 -19.98 9.54 14.88
N GLN A 750 -19.68 9.83 13.61
CA GLN A 750 -19.55 8.83 12.53
C GLN A 750 -18.09 8.52 12.17
N HIS A 751 -17.18 9.47 12.40
CA HIS A 751 -15.76 9.36 12.08
C HIS A 751 -14.88 9.82 13.26
N LEU A 752 -13.87 9.02 13.60
CA LEU A 752 -12.83 9.39 14.56
C LEU A 752 -11.46 9.07 13.98
N THR A 753 -10.56 10.06 13.98
CA THR A 753 -9.20 9.95 13.45
C THR A 753 -8.19 10.42 14.48
N LEU A 754 -7.26 9.54 14.85
CA LEU A 754 -6.13 9.83 15.72
C LEU A 754 -4.87 9.95 14.85
N SER A 755 -4.60 11.18 14.41
CA SER A 755 -3.59 11.54 13.39
C SER A 755 -2.16 11.64 13.94
N SER A 756 -1.99 11.61 15.25
CA SER A 756 -0.69 11.55 15.95
C SER A 756 -0.51 10.19 16.64
N GLU A 757 0.74 9.71 16.73
CA GLU A 757 1.11 8.49 17.48
C GLU A 757 0.45 8.47 18.86
N TYR A 758 -0.51 7.56 19.05
CA TYR A 758 -1.12 7.28 20.34
C TYR A 758 -0.19 6.34 21.11
N THR A 759 0.39 6.89 22.18
CA THR A 759 1.40 6.21 23.01
C THR A 759 0.97 6.16 24.47
N SER A 760 -0.32 6.29 24.74
CA SER A 760 -0.86 6.17 26.09
C SER A 760 -0.94 4.70 26.50
N ARG A 761 -0.88 4.47 27.82
CA ARG A 761 -1.21 3.19 28.47
C ARG A 761 -2.65 3.19 29.02
N GLU A 762 -3.55 3.96 28.42
CA GLU A 762 -5.00 3.88 28.65
C GLU A 762 -5.73 3.70 27.30
N ARG A 763 -6.71 2.79 27.21
CA ARG A 763 -7.53 2.61 26.00
C ARG A 763 -8.36 3.86 25.66
N ILE A 764 -8.81 3.91 24.43
CA ILE A 764 -9.75 4.93 23.95
C ILE A 764 -11.13 4.70 24.54
N CYS A 765 -11.82 5.78 24.91
CA CYS A 765 -13.22 5.81 25.36
C CYS A 765 -14.24 5.32 24.30
N LYS A 766 -15.44 4.87 24.74
CA LYS A 766 -16.37 4.06 23.92
C LYS A 766 -16.77 4.84 22.70
N LEU A 767 -16.35 4.28 21.58
CA LEU A 767 -16.70 4.75 20.27
C LEU A 767 -18.24 4.71 20.22
N PRO A 768 -18.92 5.85 20.09
CA PRO A 768 -20.38 5.90 20.16
C PRO A 768 -21.00 4.91 19.18
N ASP A 769 -22.18 4.35 19.50
CA ASP A 769 -22.85 3.34 18.67
C ASP A 769 -23.17 3.80 17.23
N THR A 770 -23.00 5.10 16.95
CA THR A 770 -23.11 5.74 15.64
C THR A 770 -21.82 5.76 14.80
N LEU A 771 -20.67 5.31 15.33
CA LEU A 771 -19.40 5.32 14.61
C LEU A 771 -19.38 4.30 13.46
N LYS A 772 -19.03 4.76 12.26
CA LYS A 772 -18.97 3.94 11.03
C LYS A 772 -17.55 3.70 10.55
N SER A 773 -16.63 4.59 10.91
CA SER A 773 -15.25 4.57 10.46
C SER A 773 -14.33 5.05 11.58
N PHE A 774 -13.38 4.19 11.93
CA PHE A 774 -12.35 4.45 12.94
C PHE A 774 -10.97 4.41 12.28
N THR A 775 -10.09 5.35 12.63
CA THR A 775 -8.71 5.39 12.14
C THR A 775 -7.74 5.83 13.22
N MET A 776 -6.71 5.03 13.45
CA MET A 776 -5.75 5.27 14.53
C MET A 776 -4.34 4.80 14.16
N TYR A 777 -3.36 5.66 14.45
CA TYR A 777 -1.95 5.28 14.55
C TYR A 777 -1.61 5.01 16.02
N TYR A 778 -1.41 3.75 16.38
CA TYR A 778 -0.98 3.33 17.71
C TYR A 778 0.48 2.89 17.67
N ASN A 779 1.21 3.13 18.77
CA ASN A 779 2.46 2.43 19.05
C ASN A 779 2.24 1.27 20.05
N ASN A 780 1.03 1.20 20.63
CA ASN A 780 0.67 0.29 21.71
C ASN A 780 -0.76 -0.23 21.44
N PRO A 781 -0.96 -1.47 20.93
CA PRO A 781 -2.28 -2.06 20.70
C PRO A 781 -3.08 -2.30 21.99
N GLY A 782 -2.45 -2.02 23.14
CA GLY A 782 -3.08 -1.69 24.41
C GLY A 782 -4.42 -1.00 24.31
N CYS A 783 -4.56 -0.07 23.38
CA CYS A 783 -5.71 0.80 23.33
C CYS A 783 -6.91 0.30 22.51
N ILE A 784 -6.87 -0.94 21.97
CA ILE A 784 -7.80 -1.38 20.92
C ILE A 784 -8.39 -2.80 21.01
N GLU A 785 -8.10 -3.62 22.04
CA GLU A 785 -8.78 -4.95 22.15
C GLU A 785 -10.31 -4.79 22.40
N GLY A 786 -11.11 -5.86 22.23
CA GLY A 786 -12.41 -6.06 22.90
C GLY A 786 -13.72 -5.86 22.09
N ASP A 787 -14.79 -6.54 22.52
CA ASP A 787 -16.04 -6.78 21.76
C ASP A 787 -17.10 -5.67 21.63
N ASP A 788 -16.96 -4.59 22.39
CA ASP A 788 -17.95 -3.52 22.52
C ASP A 788 -17.32 -2.12 22.41
N MET A 789 -15.98 -2.08 22.42
CA MET A 789 -15.21 -0.89 22.05
C MET A 789 -15.49 -0.48 20.60
N PHE A 790 -15.65 -1.45 19.69
CA PHE A 790 -16.15 -1.21 18.34
C PHE A 790 -17.69 -1.37 18.30
N PRO A 791 -18.44 -0.38 17.81
CA PRO A 791 -19.87 -0.51 17.65
C PRO A 791 -20.19 -1.35 16.41
N LEU A 792 -21.24 -2.16 16.47
CA LEU A 792 -21.61 -3.09 15.38
C LEU A 792 -22.14 -2.39 14.12
N GLY A 793 -22.31 -1.06 14.17
CA GLY A 793 -22.53 -0.21 13.00
C GLY A 793 -21.26 0.08 12.18
N LEU A 794 -20.07 -0.33 12.65
CA LEU A 794 -18.80 -0.07 11.99
C LEU A 794 -18.72 -0.74 10.60
N GLU A 795 -18.41 0.06 9.58
CA GLU A 795 -18.29 -0.38 8.19
C GLU A 795 -16.81 -0.52 7.75
N THR A 796 -15.93 0.33 8.31
CA THR A 796 -14.50 0.41 7.99
C THR A 796 -13.66 0.52 9.27
N LEU A 797 -12.71 -0.40 9.44
CA LEU A 797 -11.72 -0.38 10.52
C LEU A 797 -10.31 -0.23 9.93
N SER A 798 -9.57 0.79 10.37
CA SER A 798 -8.23 1.11 9.86
C SER A 798 -7.26 1.38 11.02
N ILE A 799 -6.50 0.36 11.41
CA ILE A 799 -5.53 0.42 12.51
C ILE A 799 -4.12 0.05 12.01
N PRO A 800 -3.46 0.95 11.25
CA PRO A 800 -2.08 0.75 10.80
C PRO A 800 -1.07 0.97 11.94
N SER A 801 -0.19 -0.02 12.14
CA SER A 801 1.03 0.16 12.91
C SER A 801 2.05 1.00 12.12
N LYS A 802 3.02 1.60 12.82
CA LYS A 802 4.04 2.47 12.26
C LYS A 802 5.33 1.67 11.97
N ALA A 803 5.26 0.77 10.98
CA ALA A 803 6.38 -0.07 10.57
C ALA A 803 7.71 0.73 10.37
N GLY A 804 8.78 0.29 11.03
CA GLY A 804 10.12 0.90 10.92
C GLY A 804 11.03 0.75 12.14
N GLU A 805 10.47 0.46 13.31
CA GLU A 805 11.17 -0.16 14.45
C GLU A 805 10.78 -1.65 14.38
N ASP A 806 11.73 -2.59 14.47
CA ASP A 806 11.40 -4.01 14.34
C ASP A 806 10.59 -4.48 15.56
N ASP A 807 10.99 -4.05 16.77
CA ASP A 807 10.42 -4.34 18.09
C ASP A 807 9.06 -3.66 18.35
N LEU A 808 8.02 -3.97 17.54
CA LEU A 808 6.68 -3.39 17.66
C LEU A 808 5.53 -4.39 17.97
N PRO A 809 4.57 -4.02 18.84
CA PRO A 809 3.51 -4.91 19.36
C PRO A 809 2.36 -5.26 18.41
N THR A 810 1.71 -6.39 18.72
CA THR A 810 0.91 -7.22 17.81
C THR A 810 -0.50 -7.53 18.29
N THR A 811 -1.48 -7.73 17.39
CA THR A 811 -2.92 -7.81 17.75
C THR A 811 -3.58 -9.16 17.37
N SER A 812 -4.38 -9.78 18.26
CA SER A 812 -5.25 -10.93 17.94
C SER A 812 -6.32 -10.52 16.94
N LEU A 813 -6.72 -11.48 16.12
CA LEU A 813 -7.91 -11.32 15.27
C LEU A 813 -9.22 -11.56 16.03
N ASN A 814 -9.22 -12.31 17.14
CA ASN A 814 -10.48 -12.59 17.86
C ASN A 814 -10.92 -11.40 18.74
N SER A 815 -10.01 -10.73 19.45
CA SER A 815 -10.38 -9.71 20.46
C SER A 815 -11.20 -8.55 19.95
N LEU A 816 -11.01 -8.19 18.69
CA LEU A 816 -11.65 -7.02 18.08
C LEU A 816 -13.16 -7.27 17.82
N GLY A 817 -13.72 -8.37 18.34
CA GLY A 817 -15.15 -8.72 18.28
C GLY A 817 -15.66 -8.92 16.85
N LEU A 818 -14.80 -9.31 15.91
CA LEU A 818 -15.07 -9.17 14.47
C LEU A 818 -16.28 -9.99 14.00
N GLU A 819 -16.59 -11.13 14.63
CA GLU A 819 -17.76 -11.94 14.31
C GLU A 819 -19.09 -11.34 14.81
N LYS A 820 -19.02 -10.39 15.76
CA LYS A 820 -20.12 -9.48 16.13
C LYS A 820 -20.31 -8.36 15.10
N LEU A 821 -19.24 -7.92 14.44
CA LEU A 821 -19.24 -6.85 13.43
C LEU A 821 -19.81 -7.33 12.09
N LYS A 822 -21.07 -7.80 12.11
CA LYS A 822 -21.86 -8.30 10.96
C LYS A 822 -22.07 -7.25 9.85
N SER A 823 -21.63 -6.01 10.07
CA SER A 823 -21.65 -4.86 9.14
C SER A 823 -20.33 -4.63 8.38
N LEU A 824 -19.21 -5.24 8.82
CA LEU A 824 -17.85 -4.89 8.38
C LEU A 824 -17.60 -5.25 6.90
N LYS A 825 -16.96 -4.34 6.15
CA LYS A 825 -16.75 -4.46 4.69
C LYS A 825 -15.29 -4.36 4.25
N GLU A 826 -14.53 -3.52 4.94
CA GLU A 826 -13.12 -3.24 4.73
C GLU A 826 -12.39 -3.23 6.08
N LEU A 827 -11.32 -4.02 6.14
CA LEU A 827 -10.40 -4.12 7.27
C LEU A 827 -8.99 -3.80 6.76
N ILE A 828 -8.35 -2.81 7.38
CA ILE A 828 -6.92 -2.52 7.26
C ILE A 828 -6.34 -2.63 8.67
N ILE A 829 -5.42 -3.56 8.88
CA ILE A 829 -4.81 -3.80 10.19
C ILE A 829 -3.30 -4.04 10.05
N GLY A 830 -2.54 -3.56 11.04
CA GLY A 830 -1.11 -3.83 11.19
C GLY A 830 -0.83 -5.30 11.56
N PRO A 831 0.36 -5.62 12.11
CA PRO A 831 0.78 -6.99 12.34
C PRO A 831 -0.14 -7.73 13.33
N VAL A 832 -0.87 -8.72 12.79
CA VAL A 832 -1.82 -9.56 13.54
C VAL A 832 -1.34 -11.00 13.72
N LEU A 833 -2.01 -11.67 14.66
CA LEU A 833 -1.75 -13.02 15.14
C LEU A 833 -3.06 -13.81 15.28
N THR A 834 -2.98 -15.13 15.17
CA THR A 834 -4.15 -16.03 15.22
C THR A 834 -3.87 -17.27 16.04
N SER A 835 -4.80 -17.71 16.90
CA SER A 835 -4.63 -18.96 17.64
C SER A 835 -4.92 -20.18 16.77
N PRO A 836 -4.13 -21.27 16.85
CA PRO A 836 -4.46 -22.55 16.23
C PRO A 836 -5.67 -23.25 16.89
N SER A 837 -6.24 -22.70 17.97
CA SER A 837 -7.44 -23.20 18.66
C SER A 837 -8.73 -22.41 18.42
N SER A 838 -8.68 -21.25 17.75
CA SER A 838 -9.88 -20.47 17.45
C SER A 838 -10.92 -21.29 16.68
N PRO A 839 -12.23 -21.12 16.94
CA PRO A 839 -13.27 -21.68 16.08
C PRO A 839 -13.19 -21.07 14.67
N SER A 840 -13.55 -21.84 13.65
CA SER A 840 -13.32 -21.56 12.23
C SER A 840 -14.17 -20.43 11.60
N SER A 841 -14.58 -19.45 12.40
CA SER A 841 -15.50 -18.37 12.01
C SER A 841 -15.18 -17.02 12.69
N ILE A 842 -13.90 -16.66 12.82
CA ILE A 842 -13.45 -15.38 13.40
C ILE A 842 -13.85 -14.18 12.52
N LEU A 843 -13.66 -14.31 11.20
CA LEU A 843 -13.96 -13.24 10.25
C LEU A 843 -15.43 -13.27 9.82
N PRO A 844 -16.15 -12.13 9.81
CA PRO A 844 -17.51 -12.07 9.32
C PRO A 844 -17.53 -12.30 7.81
N SER A 845 -18.43 -13.17 7.33
CA SER A 845 -18.55 -13.58 5.92
C SER A 845 -19.03 -12.45 4.96
N SER A 846 -19.12 -11.22 5.46
CA SER A 846 -19.46 -9.98 4.74
C SER A 846 -18.27 -9.34 4.00
N LEU A 847 -17.03 -9.68 4.35
CA LEU A 847 -15.83 -9.01 3.86
C LEU A 847 -15.68 -9.03 2.33
N THR A 848 -15.16 -7.92 1.77
CA THR A 848 -14.92 -7.78 0.32
C THR A 848 -13.55 -7.22 -0.07
N SER A 849 -12.85 -6.58 0.88
CA SER A 849 -11.47 -6.09 0.77
C SER A 849 -10.76 -6.43 2.08
N LEU A 850 -9.59 -7.06 1.98
CA LEU A 850 -8.76 -7.43 3.12
C LEU A 850 -7.33 -6.96 2.87
N ASP A 851 -6.80 -6.19 3.81
CA ASP A 851 -5.47 -5.59 3.83
C ASP A 851 -4.87 -5.91 5.20
N ILE A 852 -3.99 -6.93 5.24
CA ILE A 852 -3.63 -7.63 6.47
C ILE A 852 -2.13 -7.95 6.48
N GLU A 853 -1.48 -7.62 7.59
CA GLU A 853 -0.07 -7.88 7.83
C GLU A 853 0.06 -9.02 8.84
N PHE A 854 0.77 -10.09 8.48
CA PHE A 854 0.97 -11.25 9.35
C PHE A 854 2.38 -11.29 9.93
N ARG A 855 2.47 -11.56 11.24
CA ARG A 855 3.69 -12.05 11.92
C ARG A 855 3.51 -13.53 12.27
N GLY A 856 3.59 -14.42 11.27
CA GLY A 856 3.45 -15.86 11.47
C GLY A 856 2.72 -16.57 10.32
N ASP A 857 2.22 -17.78 10.62
CA ASP A 857 1.51 -18.63 9.66
C ASP A 857 0.03 -18.28 9.50
N ILE A 858 -0.54 -18.62 8.34
CA ILE A 858 -1.93 -18.29 7.97
C ILE A 858 -2.81 -19.57 8.05
N PRO A 859 -3.89 -19.61 8.88
CA PRO A 859 -4.72 -20.80 9.02
C PRO A 859 -5.42 -21.21 7.70
N SER A 860 -5.37 -22.50 7.38
CA SER A 860 -5.83 -23.03 6.08
C SER A 860 -7.36 -23.03 5.89
N ASP A 861 -8.13 -22.86 6.96
CA ASP A 861 -9.59 -22.73 6.93
C ASP A 861 -10.10 -21.28 7.05
N LEU A 862 -9.22 -20.30 7.36
CA LEU A 862 -9.54 -18.86 7.47
C LEU A 862 -10.29 -18.31 6.25
N PHE A 863 -10.03 -18.87 5.08
CA PHE A 863 -10.64 -18.45 3.81
C PHE A 863 -11.83 -19.31 3.35
N GLN A 864 -12.14 -20.44 4.01
CA GLN A 864 -13.23 -21.35 3.58
C GLN A 864 -14.61 -20.67 3.63
N SER A 865 -14.84 -19.76 4.57
CA SER A 865 -16.07 -18.98 4.68
C SER A 865 -16.10 -17.74 3.77
N LEU A 866 -14.96 -17.27 3.25
CA LEU A 866 -14.82 -15.98 2.54
C LEU A 866 -15.13 -16.06 1.03
N VAL A 867 -16.19 -16.78 0.63
CA VAL A 867 -16.66 -16.96 -0.76
C VAL A 867 -17.09 -15.66 -1.51
N SER A 868 -16.88 -14.51 -0.89
CA SER A 868 -17.22 -13.15 -1.37
C SER A 868 -16.01 -12.28 -1.78
N LEU A 869 -14.79 -12.71 -1.46
CA LEU A 869 -13.56 -11.89 -1.56
C LEU A 869 -13.23 -11.44 -3.00
N ARG A 870 -12.45 -10.35 -3.13
CA ARG A 870 -12.10 -9.75 -4.45
C ARG A 870 -10.63 -9.34 -4.54
N TYR A 871 -10.20 -8.49 -3.61
CA TYR A 871 -8.86 -7.96 -3.45
C TYR A 871 -8.24 -8.61 -2.21
N LEU A 872 -6.97 -8.97 -2.32
CA LEU A 872 -6.18 -9.58 -1.27
C LEU A 872 -4.78 -8.96 -1.35
N HIS A 873 -4.39 -8.25 -0.29
CA HIS A 873 -3.03 -7.78 -0.07
C HIS A 873 -2.48 -8.55 1.12
N LEU A 874 -1.29 -9.15 0.94
CA LEU A 874 -0.58 -9.88 1.99
C LEU A 874 0.82 -9.29 2.14
N SER A 875 1.10 -8.79 3.34
CA SER A 875 2.45 -8.47 3.80
C SER A 875 2.83 -9.45 4.90
N GLN A 876 4.01 -10.05 4.80
CA GLN A 876 4.49 -11.08 5.73
C GLN A 876 5.83 -10.65 6.32
N TYR A 877 5.85 -10.46 7.64
CA TYR A 877 7.04 -10.10 8.41
C TYR A 877 7.44 -11.26 9.33
N GLY A 878 8.75 -11.50 9.44
CA GLY A 878 9.32 -12.59 10.20
C GLY A 878 9.76 -13.79 9.36
N ASN A 879 10.09 -14.86 10.10
CA ASN A 879 10.65 -16.16 9.73
C ASN A 879 10.60 -16.60 8.25
N ASP A 880 11.69 -17.26 7.86
CA ASP A 880 12.01 -17.81 6.53
C ASP A 880 11.13 -19.03 6.11
N LYS A 881 9.81 -19.00 6.41
CA LYS A 881 8.82 -20.04 6.01
C LYS A 881 8.20 -19.78 4.63
N SER A 882 7.89 -20.84 3.86
CA SER A 882 7.16 -20.73 2.59
C SER A 882 5.65 -20.58 2.81
N LEU A 883 4.99 -20.03 1.78
CA LEU A 883 3.60 -19.59 1.83
C LEU A 883 2.68 -20.61 1.13
N ALA A 884 2.23 -21.62 1.87
CA ALA A 884 1.25 -22.60 1.37
C ALA A 884 -0.15 -21.97 1.25
N LEU A 885 -0.68 -21.84 0.03
CA LEU A 885 -1.89 -21.04 -0.23
C LEU A 885 -2.88 -21.74 -1.19
N ASP A 886 -3.87 -22.44 -0.64
CA ASP A 886 -4.98 -23.02 -1.42
C ASP A 886 -6.08 -21.98 -1.69
N LEU A 887 -6.14 -21.50 -2.93
CA LEU A 887 -7.14 -20.55 -3.40
C LEU A 887 -8.19 -21.20 -4.32
N THR A 888 -8.29 -22.53 -4.37
CA THR A 888 -9.21 -23.25 -5.28
C THR A 888 -10.67 -22.88 -5.09
N ASN A 889 -11.11 -22.65 -3.86
CA ASN A 889 -12.47 -22.19 -3.54
C ASN A 889 -12.71 -20.72 -3.91
N LEU A 890 -11.67 -19.88 -4.02
CA LEU A 890 -11.75 -18.43 -4.31
C LEU A 890 -11.91 -18.10 -5.81
N HIS A 891 -12.89 -18.72 -6.45
CA HIS A 891 -13.27 -18.59 -7.88
C HIS A 891 -13.73 -17.17 -8.33
N ARG A 892 -13.32 -16.10 -7.63
CA ARG A 892 -13.72 -14.69 -7.83
C ARG A 892 -12.57 -13.67 -7.73
N LEU A 893 -11.34 -14.09 -7.38
CA LEU A 893 -10.18 -13.24 -7.12
C LEU A 893 -9.80 -12.34 -8.33
N ASN A 894 -9.27 -11.14 -8.08
CA ASN A 894 -8.99 -10.15 -9.13
C ASN A 894 -7.59 -9.57 -9.17
N THR A 895 -6.92 -9.45 -8.03
CA THR A 895 -5.57 -8.90 -7.85
C THR A 895 -4.90 -9.70 -6.76
N PHE A 896 -3.63 -10.02 -6.99
CA PHE A 896 -2.76 -10.61 -5.99
C PHE A 896 -1.56 -9.66 -5.83
N VAL A 897 -1.28 -9.23 -4.62
CA VAL A 897 -0.12 -8.40 -4.28
C VAL A 897 0.54 -9.04 -3.08
N LEU A 898 1.81 -9.38 -3.23
CA LEU A 898 2.58 -10.09 -2.22
C LEU A 898 3.84 -9.29 -1.88
N PHE A 899 3.96 -8.92 -0.61
CA PHE A 899 5.18 -8.37 -0.02
C PHE A 899 5.81 -9.43 0.89
N PRO A 900 6.70 -10.30 0.36
CA PRO A 900 7.56 -11.12 1.20
C PRO A 900 8.59 -10.18 1.86
N GLY A 901 8.71 -10.21 3.19
CA GLY A 901 9.49 -9.24 3.97
C GLY A 901 11.02 -9.43 3.89
N ARG A 902 11.65 -9.80 5.01
CA ARG A 902 13.07 -10.23 5.03
C ARG A 902 13.28 -11.65 4.47
N ILE A 903 12.19 -12.30 4.03
CA ILE A 903 12.13 -13.59 3.32
C ILE A 903 13.03 -13.50 2.08
N LYS A 904 14.29 -13.91 2.24
CA LYS A 904 15.36 -13.75 1.23
C LYS A 904 15.18 -14.61 -0.04
N LEU A 905 14.25 -15.56 -0.07
CA LEU A 905 14.01 -16.59 -1.10
C LEU A 905 12.48 -16.94 -1.11
N LEU A 906 11.82 -17.07 -2.27
CA LEU A 906 10.36 -17.25 -2.42
C LEU A 906 9.99 -18.32 -3.47
N ASP A 907 9.52 -19.49 -3.03
CA ASP A 907 8.99 -20.50 -3.95
C ASP A 907 7.56 -20.14 -4.40
N VAL A 908 7.33 -20.21 -5.70
CA VAL A 908 6.04 -19.92 -6.33
C VAL A 908 5.26 -21.16 -6.75
N SER A 909 5.75 -22.38 -6.45
CA SER A 909 4.99 -23.63 -6.60
C SER A 909 3.79 -23.73 -5.64
N PHE A 910 3.90 -23.17 -4.43
CA PHE A 910 2.92 -23.34 -3.35
C PHE A 910 1.61 -22.61 -3.57
N ILE A 911 1.57 -21.69 -4.53
CA ILE A 911 0.44 -20.81 -4.80
C ILE A 911 -0.49 -21.50 -5.80
N ASN A 912 -1.42 -22.33 -5.29
CA ASN A 912 -2.43 -23.01 -6.10
C ASN A 912 -3.46 -22.00 -6.65
N LEU A 913 -3.07 -21.22 -7.66
CA LEU A 913 -3.96 -20.27 -8.34
C LEU A 913 -5.09 -21.02 -9.07
N PRO A 914 -6.35 -20.57 -8.95
CA PRO A 914 -7.44 -21.16 -9.71
C PRO A 914 -7.28 -20.80 -11.20
N LEU A 915 -6.80 -21.76 -12.01
CA LEU A 915 -6.45 -21.69 -13.44
C LEU A 915 -7.65 -21.40 -14.37
N SER A 916 -8.35 -20.31 -14.08
CA SER A 916 -9.60 -19.85 -14.67
C SER A 916 -9.47 -18.39 -15.14
N SER A 917 -10.48 -17.88 -15.85
CA SER A 917 -10.32 -16.77 -16.82
C SER A 917 -10.10 -15.32 -16.32
N SER A 918 -9.77 -15.05 -15.04
CA SER A 918 -10.17 -13.78 -14.37
C SER A 918 -9.15 -12.92 -13.59
N LEU A 919 -8.01 -13.45 -13.12
CA LEU A 919 -6.98 -12.67 -12.40
C LEU A 919 -6.24 -11.73 -13.39
N LYS A 920 -5.43 -10.74 -12.96
CA LYS A 920 -4.88 -9.59 -13.76
C LYS A 920 -3.50 -9.18 -13.21
N THR A 921 -3.25 -7.91 -12.82
CA THR A 921 -2.01 -7.52 -12.10
C THR A 921 -1.63 -8.52 -11.01
N ILE A 922 -0.33 -8.78 -10.99
CA ILE A 922 0.46 -9.29 -9.89
C ILE A 922 1.58 -8.26 -9.66
N LEU A 923 2.09 -8.19 -8.45
CA LEU A 923 3.32 -7.49 -8.07
C LEU A 923 4.01 -8.31 -6.98
N ILE A 924 5.32 -8.54 -7.11
CA ILE A 924 6.10 -9.31 -6.12
C ILE A 924 7.43 -8.60 -5.82
N SER A 925 7.42 -7.72 -4.83
CA SER A 925 8.64 -7.05 -4.38
C SER A 925 9.70 -8.04 -3.84
N GLY A 926 10.91 -7.54 -3.66
CA GLY A 926 12.04 -8.26 -3.05
C GLY A 926 13.34 -7.97 -3.80
N TYR A 927 14.42 -7.71 -3.07
CA TYR A 927 15.81 -7.63 -3.59
C TYR A 927 16.38 -8.94 -4.09
N TYR A 928 15.62 -9.96 -3.76
CA TYR A 928 15.96 -11.35 -3.80
C TYR A 928 15.79 -11.89 -5.20
N GLN A 929 16.72 -12.76 -5.59
CA GLN A 929 16.44 -14.17 -5.34
C GLN A 929 14.96 -14.47 -5.72
N LYS A 930 14.69 -14.79 -7.00
CA LYS A 930 13.32 -15.04 -7.52
C LYS A 930 13.25 -16.24 -8.49
N PRO A 931 13.01 -17.44 -7.96
CA PRO A 931 12.98 -18.66 -8.70
C PRO A 931 11.47 -18.95 -8.94
N ASN A 932 11.12 -19.95 -9.72
CA ASN A 932 9.71 -20.30 -9.96
C ASN A 932 8.78 -19.22 -10.57
N LEU A 933 9.36 -18.17 -11.11
CA LEU A 933 8.79 -17.25 -12.07
C LEU A 933 8.53 -17.91 -13.45
N SER A 934 7.58 -18.86 -13.64
CA SER A 934 7.21 -19.38 -15.00
C SER A 934 5.92 -20.26 -15.18
N THR A 935 6.08 -21.49 -15.71
CA THR A 935 5.47 -22.03 -16.95
C THR A 935 4.11 -22.74 -17.00
N GLN A 936 3.38 -23.08 -15.92
CA GLN A 936 1.90 -23.24 -16.00
C GLN A 936 1.08 -22.60 -14.83
N PHE A 937 1.73 -21.85 -13.94
CA PHE A 937 1.16 -21.00 -12.86
C PHE A 937 0.35 -19.75 -13.32
N PHE A 938 0.08 -19.59 -14.62
CA PHE A 938 -0.30 -18.33 -15.27
C PHE A 938 -1.34 -18.54 -16.51
N PRO A 939 -2.53 -17.83 -16.65
CA PRO A 939 -3.46 -17.61 -17.86
C PRO A 939 -3.43 -16.29 -18.78
N THR A 940 -3.50 -16.16 -20.13
CA THR A 940 -2.71 -15.32 -21.15
C THR A 940 -2.12 -13.84 -21.11
N THR A 941 -2.81 -12.72 -21.37
CA THR A 941 -2.30 -11.49 -22.12
C THR A 941 -1.11 -10.61 -21.71
N LEU A 942 -1.03 -9.99 -20.51
CA LEU A 942 -0.20 -8.79 -20.11
C LEU A 942 -0.82 -7.34 -20.35
N THR A 943 -0.56 -6.31 -19.45
CA THR A 943 -0.80 -4.76 -19.23
C THR A 943 0.06 -3.70 -18.29
N SER A 944 0.55 -3.78 -16.98
CA SER A 944 1.87 -3.25 -16.35
C SER A 944 2.58 -4.19 -15.25
N LEU A 945 3.91 -4.26 -14.91
CA LEU A 945 4.51 -4.94 -13.66
C LEU A 945 5.93 -4.49 -13.16
N SER A 946 6.22 -4.73 -11.86
CA SER A 946 7.55 -4.73 -11.18
C SER A 946 7.82 -5.94 -10.21
N MET A 947 9.05 -6.46 -10.18
CA MET A 947 9.63 -7.53 -9.31
C MET A 947 11.19 -7.56 -9.53
N PHE A 948 11.93 -8.63 -9.21
CA PHE A 948 13.37 -8.82 -9.48
C PHE A 948 13.62 -9.97 -10.46
N PHE A 949 14.68 -9.87 -11.27
CA PHE A 949 15.34 -11.01 -11.93
C PHE A 949 16.88 -10.78 -11.91
N GLY A 950 17.70 -11.83 -11.73
CA GLY A 950 19.18 -11.87 -11.59
C GLY A 950 20.11 -11.47 -12.77
N PRO A 951 21.15 -12.26 -13.10
CA PRO A 951 21.83 -12.30 -14.41
C PRO A 951 21.16 -13.14 -15.52
N THR A 952 21.46 -14.42 -15.58
CA THR A 952 21.42 -15.36 -16.71
C THR A 952 20.05 -15.78 -17.31
N ASP A 953 18.95 -15.02 -17.11
CA ASP A 953 17.80 -15.03 -18.04
C ASP A 953 18.28 -14.20 -19.20
N TYR A 954 19.16 -14.74 -20.02
CA TYR A 954 19.47 -14.23 -21.34
C TYR A 954 19.41 -15.38 -22.37
N GLU A 955 18.97 -16.56 -21.91
CA GLU A 955 19.52 -17.81 -22.44
C GLU A 955 18.50 -18.91 -22.80
N THR A 956 17.51 -19.31 -21.96
CA THR A 956 16.48 -20.33 -22.30
C THR A 956 14.88 -20.09 -22.15
N ILE A 957 14.30 -18.99 -21.56
CA ILE A 957 12.86 -18.41 -21.53
C ILE A 957 12.51 -17.23 -22.59
N LYS A 958 11.43 -16.36 -22.70
CA LYS A 958 11.20 -15.17 -23.70
C LYS A 958 9.87 -14.25 -23.64
N LEU A 959 9.74 -12.99 -23.12
CA LEU A 959 8.50 -12.09 -23.04
C LEU A 959 7.51 -12.07 -24.23
N PRO A 960 6.20 -11.72 -24.05
CA PRO A 960 5.21 -11.55 -25.12
C PRO A 960 5.22 -10.13 -25.69
N MET A 961 4.29 -9.76 -26.60
CA MET A 961 4.42 -8.53 -27.47
C MET A 961 3.22 -7.27 -27.45
N SER A 962 3.01 -7.66 -26.10
CA SER A 962 2.18 -7.31 -24.92
C SER A 962 2.99 -6.73 -23.77
N LEU A 963 3.65 -5.56 -23.93
CA LEU A 963 4.51 -4.84 -22.95
C LEU A 963 4.38 -3.26 -22.94
N THR A 964 4.06 -2.51 -21.85
CA THR A 964 4.05 -0.97 -21.81
C THR A 964 4.80 -0.31 -20.65
N TYR A 965 4.88 -1.01 -19.53
CA TYR A 965 5.78 -0.85 -18.40
C TYR A 965 6.72 -2.09 -18.40
N LEU A 966 7.31 -2.49 -17.26
CA LEU A 966 8.40 -3.50 -17.02
C LEU A 966 9.33 -2.49 -16.25
N HIS A 967 9.63 -2.70 -14.95
CA HIS A 967 10.61 -1.91 -14.13
C HIS A 967 11.82 -2.79 -13.73
N LEU A 968 13.07 -2.49 -14.14
CA LEU A 968 14.21 -3.42 -13.95
C LEU A 968 14.73 -3.21 -12.54
N GLN A 969 14.84 -4.31 -11.83
CA GLN A 969 15.86 -4.49 -10.81
C GLN A 969 16.91 -5.41 -11.44
N CYS A 970 18.17 -4.97 -11.50
CA CYS A 970 19.26 -5.67 -12.20
C CYS A 970 20.54 -5.73 -11.37
N LYS A 971 21.25 -6.86 -11.48
CA LYS A 971 22.63 -7.05 -10.97
C LYS A 971 23.70 -7.06 -12.08
N VAL A 972 23.33 -7.29 -13.33
CA VAL A 972 24.23 -7.33 -14.51
C VAL A 972 23.51 -6.71 -15.73
N PRO A 973 24.19 -6.39 -16.85
CA PRO A 973 23.56 -5.73 -18.00
C PRO A 973 22.51 -6.61 -18.67
N ALA A 974 21.47 -5.95 -19.19
CA ALA A 974 20.60 -6.53 -20.20
C ALA A 974 21.35 -6.69 -21.54
N PRO A 975 21.17 -7.80 -22.29
CA PRO A 975 21.58 -7.95 -23.68
C PRO A 975 20.77 -7.11 -24.67
N SER A 976 21.36 -6.91 -25.84
CA SER A 976 20.68 -6.39 -27.02
C SER A 976 19.40 -7.17 -27.32
N GLY A 977 18.26 -6.49 -27.29
CA GLY A 977 16.99 -7.13 -27.58
C GLY A 977 16.60 -8.24 -26.60
N PHE A 978 17.03 -8.19 -25.33
CA PHE A 978 16.53 -9.08 -24.27
C PHE A 978 15.04 -8.79 -24.03
N ILE A 979 14.80 -7.76 -23.22
CA ILE A 979 13.90 -6.67 -23.55
C ILE A 979 13.71 -6.60 -25.10
N PRO A 980 12.57 -6.99 -25.73
CA PRO A 980 12.41 -7.16 -27.19
C PRO A 980 12.82 -6.01 -28.17
N ASP A 981 11.89 -5.25 -28.78
CA ASP A 981 12.14 -4.07 -29.65
C ASP A 981 11.32 -2.78 -29.26
N SER A 982 10.00 -2.59 -29.45
CA SER A 982 9.29 -1.31 -29.10
C SER A 982 8.73 -1.07 -27.66
N VAL A 983 9.60 -0.76 -26.67
CA VAL A 983 9.33 -0.15 -25.32
C VAL A 983 8.51 1.14 -25.38
N LYS A 984 7.80 1.49 -24.29
CA LYS A 984 7.44 2.88 -23.95
C LYS A 984 8.06 3.46 -22.65
N THR A 985 7.83 2.90 -21.44
CA THR A 985 8.46 3.34 -20.15
C THR A 985 9.45 2.31 -19.55
N LEU A 986 10.75 2.53 -19.82
CA LEU A 986 11.96 1.83 -19.34
C LEU A 986 12.36 2.40 -17.96
N SER A 987 12.69 1.57 -16.97
CA SER A 987 13.15 1.98 -15.65
C SER A 987 14.18 1.01 -15.03
N MET A 988 15.47 1.21 -15.33
CA MET A 988 16.59 0.44 -14.78
C MET A 988 17.02 0.90 -13.38
N THR A 989 17.13 -0.04 -12.44
CA THR A 989 17.68 0.19 -11.09
C THR A 989 18.77 -0.82 -10.73
N SER A 990 19.93 -0.32 -10.28
CA SER A 990 20.93 -1.09 -9.53
C SER A 990 20.59 -1.09 -8.03
N THR A 991 20.91 -2.18 -7.33
CA THR A 991 20.50 -2.39 -5.93
C THR A 991 21.55 -2.04 -4.88
N ALA A 992 22.83 -1.94 -5.22
CA ALA A 992 23.91 -1.99 -4.23
C ALA A 992 25.21 -1.27 -4.64
N SER A 993 25.15 0.03 -4.94
CA SER A 993 26.30 0.90 -5.30
C SER A 993 27.16 0.50 -6.51
N MET A 994 26.89 -0.65 -7.12
CA MET A 994 27.43 -1.06 -8.41
C MET A 994 26.80 -0.24 -9.52
N ASP A 995 27.60 0.16 -10.50
CA ASP A 995 27.08 0.81 -11.69
C ASP A 995 26.21 -0.16 -12.50
N ILE A 996 25.14 0.35 -13.11
CA ILE A 996 24.43 -0.37 -14.16
C ILE A 996 25.36 -0.43 -15.35
N GLU A 997 25.63 -1.62 -15.87
CA GLU A 997 26.10 -1.79 -17.24
C GLU A 997 24.90 -1.85 -18.19
N ILE A 998 25.05 -1.25 -19.37
CA ILE A 998 24.11 -1.37 -20.49
C ILE A 998 24.96 -1.82 -21.67
N LEU A 999 24.56 -2.87 -22.38
CA LEU A 999 25.24 -3.29 -23.61
C LEU A 999 24.69 -2.50 -24.81
N PRO A 1000 25.47 -2.31 -25.90
CA PRO A 1000 24.94 -1.76 -27.15
C PRO A 1000 23.64 -2.43 -27.58
N LEU A 1001 22.66 -1.61 -27.97
CA LEU A 1001 21.32 -1.97 -28.47
C LEU A 1001 20.42 -2.71 -27.47
N SER A 1002 20.73 -2.66 -26.18
CA SER A 1002 19.86 -3.20 -25.11
C SER A 1002 18.66 -2.30 -24.84
N ILE A 1003 18.85 -0.97 -24.93
CA ILE A 1003 17.76 0.00 -24.93
C ILE A 1003 17.35 0.26 -26.41
N PRO A 1004 16.06 0.22 -26.75
CA PRO A 1004 15.59 0.25 -28.14
C PRO A 1004 15.25 1.64 -28.67
N SER A 1005 15.16 1.74 -29.99
CA SER A 1005 14.71 2.93 -30.74
C SER A 1005 13.24 3.35 -30.57
N SER A 1006 12.57 2.86 -29.54
CA SER A 1006 11.18 3.20 -29.21
C SER A 1006 10.98 3.86 -27.85
N VAL A 1007 11.95 3.76 -26.93
CA VAL A 1007 11.77 4.21 -25.55
C VAL A 1007 11.34 5.66 -25.56
N GLU A 1008 10.19 5.95 -24.97
CA GLU A 1008 9.74 7.33 -24.79
C GLU A 1008 10.12 7.84 -23.40
N THR A 1009 10.05 7.00 -22.36
CA THR A 1009 10.47 7.31 -20.98
C THR A 1009 11.55 6.32 -20.54
N LEU A 1010 12.69 6.83 -20.10
CA LEU A 1010 13.83 6.09 -19.57
C LEU A 1010 14.13 6.54 -18.13
N THR A 1011 14.32 5.60 -17.22
CA THR A 1011 14.84 5.85 -15.87
C THR A 1011 16.09 5.00 -15.64
N LEU A 1012 17.17 5.59 -15.13
CA LEU A 1012 18.51 4.98 -14.96
C LEU A 1012 19.12 5.36 -13.60
N PHE A 1013 19.09 4.45 -12.63
CA PHE A 1013 19.74 4.64 -11.34
C PHE A 1013 21.07 3.88 -11.24
N GLY A 1014 22.17 4.59 -11.51
CA GLY A 1014 23.55 4.07 -11.46
C GLY A 1014 24.21 3.84 -12.82
N TYR A 1015 23.68 4.34 -13.94
CA TYR A 1015 24.33 4.15 -15.24
C TYR A 1015 25.40 5.22 -15.54
N GLU A 1016 26.68 4.81 -15.51
CA GLU A 1016 27.84 5.66 -15.84
C GLU A 1016 28.44 5.40 -17.25
N GLY A 1017 27.84 4.52 -18.06
CA GLY A 1017 28.39 4.11 -19.37
C GLY A 1017 28.27 5.15 -20.50
N PRO A 1018 28.52 4.76 -21.77
CA PRO A 1018 28.45 5.65 -22.93
C PRO A 1018 27.06 6.25 -23.20
N THR A 1019 27.03 7.31 -24.04
CA THR A 1019 25.81 8.08 -24.36
C THR A 1019 25.51 8.15 -25.87
N THR A 1020 26.14 7.27 -26.65
CA THR A 1020 25.80 7.10 -28.08
C THR A 1020 24.40 6.50 -28.21
N SER A 1021 23.79 6.68 -29.39
CA SER A 1021 22.46 6.15 -29.71
C SER A 1021 22.36 4.62 -29.68
N GLU A 1022 23.49 3.93 -29.56
CA GLU A 1022 23.57 2.49 -29.29
C GLU A 1022 23.19 2.15 -27.84
N TYR A 1023 23.50 3.01 -26.86
CA TYR A 1023 23.22 2.78 -25.44
C TYR A 1023 22.02 3.60 -24.97
N LEU A 1024 21.89 4.85 -25.44
CA LEU A 1024 20.81 5.79 -25.12
C LEU A 1024 20.15 6.25 -26.44
N PRO A 1025 19.23 5.47 -27.02
CA PRO A 1025 18.67 5.70 -28.35
C PRO A 1025 17.87 6.99 -28.50
N ASP A 1026 17.88 7.51 -29.74
CA ASP A 1026 17.29 8.78 -30.16
C ASP A 1026 15.76 8.88 -29.99
N SER A 1027 15.08 7.89 -29.44
CA SER A 1027 13.64 7.92 -29.15
C SER A 1027 13.30 8.57 -27.80
N ILE A 1028 14.24 8.55 -26.86
CA ILE A 1028 14.01 8.91 -25.45
C ILE A 1028 13.53 10.36 -25.36
N LYS A 1029 12.30 10.55 -24.86
CA LYS A 1029 11.66 11.86 -24.61
C LYS A 1029 11.76 12.26 -23.15
N GLU A 1030 11.59 11.34 -22.21
CA GLU A 1030 11.87 11.55 -20.78
C GLU A 1030 13.06 10.69 -20.35
N LEU A 1031 14.03 11.28 -19.64
CA LEU A 1031 15.18 10.59 -19.04
C LEU A 1031 15.30 11.01 -17.58
N ASP A 1032 15.16 10.08 -16.63
CA ASP A 1032 15.40 10.29 -15.19
C ASP A 1032 16.69 9.54 -14.80
N TRP A 1033 17.77 10.25 -14.51
CA TRP A 1033 19.12 9.67 -14.53
C TRP A 1033 19.97 10.11 -13.34
N ASN A 1034 20.53 9.14 -12.62
CA ASN A 1034 21.46 9.40 -11.53
C ASN A 1034 22.89 9.05 -11.97
N ARG A 1035 23.57 10.02 -12.61
CA ARG A 1035 24.94 9.92 -13.15
C ARG A 1035 25.89 10.94 -12.52
N GLN A 1036 27.12 10.53 -12.23
CA GLN A 1036 28.19 11.33 -11.62
C GLN A 1036 29.24 11.84 -12.61
N ILE A 1037 29.47 11.17 -13.74
CA ILE A 1037 30.52 11.54 -14.74
C ILE A 1037 29.98 12.53 -15.79
N ASP A 1038 30.83 13.47 -16.23
CA ASP A 1038 30.50 14.46 -17.28
C ASP A 1038 30.13 13.78 -18.62
N THR A 1039 28.96 14.11 -19.17
CA THR A 1039 28.49 13.62 -20.48
C THR A 1039 28.78 14.62 -21.59
N THR A 1040 29.21 14.13 -22.76
CA THR A 1040 29.38 14.96 -23.96
C THR A 1040 28.10 15.12 -24.77
N THR A 1041 27.25 14.08 -24.83
CA THR A 1041 26.03 14.03 -25.65
C THR A 1041 24.81 13.50 -24.88
N LEU A 1042 23.61 13.86 -25.35
CA LEU A 1042 22.30 13.39 -24.88
C LEU A 1042 21.44 12.99 -26.10
N PRO A 1043 20.42 12.12 -25.93
CA PRO A 1043 19.54 11.73 -27.03
C PRO A 1043 18.86 12.94 -27.72
N PRO A 1044 18.90 13.05 -29.06
CA PRO A 1044 18.51 14.27 -29.78
C PRO A 1044 17.00 14.59 -29.78
N LYS A 1045 16.14 13.69 -29.29
CA LYS A 1045 14.70 13.94 -29.08
C LYS A 1045 14.32 14.16 -27.62
N LEU A 1046 15.28 14.31 -26.71
CA LEU A 1046 15.01 14.40 -25.28
C LEU A 1046 14.23 15.69 -24.95
N GLU A 1047 13.02 15.54 -24.43
CA GLU A 1047 12.09 16.61 -24.04
C GLU A 1047 12.16 16.91 -22.54
N THR A 1048 12.33 15.89 -21.70
CA THR A 1048 12.42 15.95 -20.24
C THR A 1048 13.69 15.26 -19.76
N LEU A 1049 14.55 15.98 -19.04
CA LEU A 1049 15.72 15.40 -18.36
C LEU A 1049 15.63 15.65 -16.86
N ARG A 1050 15.62 14.61 -16.04
CA ARG A 1050 15.74 14.69 -14.58
C ARG A 1050 17.10 14.11 -14.20
N TRP A 1051 17.83 14.80 -13.33
CA TRP A 1051 19.23 14.46 -13.02
C TRP A 1051 19.45 14.38 -11.50
N GLY A 1052 19.71 13.18 -11.00
CA GLY A 1052 19.81 12.85 -9.57
C GLY A 1052 21.04 13.43 -8.86
N HIS A 1053 22.15 13.57 -9.58
CA HIS A 1053 23.40 14.16 -9.12
C HIS A 1053 24.07 14.88 -10.29
N ILE A 1054 24.74 16.02 -10.09
CA ILE A 1054 25.35 16.78 -11.20
C ILE A 1054 26.86 16.98 -10.96
N PRO A 1055 27.74 16.56 -11.89
CA PRO A 1055 29.15 16.92 -11.83
C PRO A 1055 29.39 18.43 -11.95
N LYS A 1056 30.52 18.87 -11.41
CA LYS A 1056 30.81 20.30 -11.21
C LYS A 1056 31.20 21.05 -12.49
N ASN A 1057 31.56 20.34 -13.56
CA ASN A 1057 32.15 20.89 -14.78
C ASN A 1057 31.44 20.43 -16.08
N ILE A 1058 30.11 20.20 -16.03
CA ILE A 1058 29.33 19.72 -17.18
C ILE A 1058 29.60 20.54 -18.44
N SER A 1059 30.14 19.87 -19.45
CA SER A 1059 30.35 20.35 -20.83
C SER A 1059 29.25 19.91 -21.81
N CYS A 1060 28.20 19.26 -21.29
CA CYS A 1060 27.11 18.67 -22.06
C CYS A 1060 26.40 19.69 -22.97
N VAL A 1061 26.19 19.29 -24.23
CA VAL A 1061 25.37 20.03 -25.19
C VAL A 1061 23.93 19.53 -25.09
N PHE A 1062 23.05 20.37 -24.53
CA PHE A 1062 21.62 20.07 -24.47
C PHE A 1062 20.98 20.08 -25.87
N PRO A 1063 20.20 19.05 -26.26
CA PRO A 1063 19.48 19.05 -27.52
C PRO A 1063 18.35 20.10 -27.49
N SER A 1064 18.04 20.66 -28.65
CA SER A 1064 17.06 21.74 -28.82
C SER A 1064 15.60 21.33 -28.57
N THR A 1065 15.36 20.05 -28.30
CA THR A 1065 14.07 19.48 -27.87
C THR A 1065 13.81 19.61 -26.38
N ILE A 1066 14.82 19.91 -25.54
CA ILE A 1066 14.68 19.96 -24.08
C ILE A 1066 13.67 21.05 -23.69
N GLN A 1067 12.53 20.63 -23.17
CA GLN A 1067 11.46 21.46 -22.64
C GLN A 1067 11.45 21.44 -21.10
N HIS A 1068 11.76 20.30 -20.48
CA HIS A 1068 11.73 20.11 -19.04
C HIS A 1068 13.10 19.64 -18.52
N LEU A 1069 13.57 20.23 -17.42
CA LEU A 1069 14.84 19.87 -16.79
C LEU A 1069 14.65 19.85 -15.26
N ASP A 1070 14.94 18.75 -14.56
CA ASP A 1070 14.84 18.61 -13.09
C ASP A 1070 16.12 18.06 -12.47
N TYR A 1071 17.10 18.93 -12.18
CA TYR A 1071 18.33 18.51 -11.52
C TYR A 1071 18.31 18.69 -10.00
N SER A 1072 19.14 17.88 -9.33
CA SER A 1072 19.17 17.76 -7.88
C SER A 1072 20.50 18.16 -7.24
N ASP A 1073 21.47 18.71 -8.00
CA ASP A 1073 22.57 19.49 -7.41
C ASP A 1073 23.06 20.65 -8.30
N VAL A 1074 23.92 21.52 -7.75
CA VAL A 1074 24.18 22.86 -8.32
C VAL A 1074 25.53 22.93 -9.04
N SER A 1075 25.51 23.04 -10.37
CA SER A 1075 26.65 23.50 -11.17
C SER A 1075 26.20 24.52 -12.23
N PHE A 1076 27.15 25.28 -12.77
CA PHE A 1076 26.91 26.40 -13.67
C PHE A 1076 27.05 25.95 -15.13
N PHE A 1077 25.94 25.74 -15.83
CA PHE A 1077 25.91 25.34 -17.23
C PHE A 1077 24.90 26.18 -18.03
N PRO A 1078 25.10 26.37 -19.36
CA PRO A 1078 24.18 27.13 -20.20
C PRO A 1078 22.83 26.39 -20.35
N LEU A 1079 21.73 27.06 -20.00
CA LEU A 1079 20.37 26.52 -20.17
C LEU A 1079 19.95 26.55 -21.65
N PRO A 1080 19.33 25.49 -22.20
CA PRO A 1080 18.86 25.50 -23.57
C PRO A 1080 17.72 26.50 -23.80
N PRO A 1081 17.65 27.17 -24.96
CA PRO A 1081 16.66 28.21 -25.24
C PRO A 1081 15.22 27.66 -25.38
N SER A 1082 15.07 26.36 -25.60
CA SER A 1082 13.81 25.61 -25.70
C SER A 1082 13.11 25.37 -24.37
N LEU A 1083 13.82 25.55 -23.24
CA LEU A 1083 13.35 25.12 -21.92
C LEU A 1083 12.07 25.86 -21.49
N THR A 1084 10.99 25.11 -21.25
CA THR A 1084 9.68 25.61 -20.76
C THR A 1084 9.50 25.40 -19.26
N SER A 1085 10.21 24.43 -18.67
CA SER A 1085 10.15 24.08 -17.25
C SER A 1085 11.53 23.73 -16.68
N LEU A 1086 11.92 24.41 -15.62
CA LEU A 1086 13.14 24.18 -14.86
C LEU A 1086 12.80 23.74 -13.44
N SER A 1087 13.50 22.73 -12.94
CA SER A 1087 13.56 22.35 -11.55
C SER A 1087 15.03 22.19 -11.18
N CYS A 1088 15.45 22.84 -10.11
CA CYS A 1088 16.84 23.05 -9.78
C CYS A 1088 17.09 22.90 -8.28
N GLN A 1089 18.31 22.55 -7.89
CA GLN A 1089 18.78 22.74 -6.52
C GLN A 1089 19.50 24.10 -6.40
N PHE A 1090 19.36 24.73 -5.24
CA PHE A 1090 20.02 25.98 -4.84
C PHE A 1090 20.80 25.74 -3.53
N ASP A 1091 22.09 26.08 -3.51
CA ASP A 1091 23.03 25.82 -2.42
C ASP A 1091 23.75 27.11 -1.97
N GLN A 1092 24.84 26.98 -1.20
CA GLN A 1092 25.62 28.12 -0.72
C GLN A 1092 26.29 28.95 -1.85
N THR A 1093 26.45 28.44 -3.08
CA THR A 1093 26.99 29.23 -4.20
C THR A 1093 26.00 30.26 -4.76
N CYS A 1094 24.70 30.00 -4.64
CA CYS A 1094 23.62 30.91 -5.07
C CYS A 1094 23.27 31.98 -4.03
N LEU A 1095 24.03 32.03 -2.92
CA LEU A 1095 23.80 32.92 -1.78
C LEU A 1095 24.58 34.24 -1.95
N VAL A 1096 23.87 35.36 -1.99
CA VAL A 1096 24.45 36.70 -1.91
C VAL A 1096 24.60 37.06 -0.43
N ASN A 1097 25.85 37.24 0.01
CA ASN A 1097 26.17 37.78 1.33
C ASN A 1097 26.39 39.30 1.19
N LEU A 1098 25.42 40.09 1.64
CA LEU A 1098 25.67 41.45 2.11
C LEU A 1098 26.08 41.39 3.59
N ILE A 1099 26.71 42.44 4.11
CA ILE A 1099 27.44 42.43 5.39
C ILE A 1099 26.61 41.85 6.56
N ASP A 1100 25.31 42.15 6.62
CA ASP A 1100 24.40 41.63 7.65
C ASP A 1100 23.27 40.72 7.12
N GLN A 1101 23.22 40.42 5.81
CA GLN A 1101 22.08 39.69 5.19
C GLN A 1101 22.50 38.73 4.08
N SER A 1102 22.08 37.48 4.21
CA SER A 1102 22.19 36.44 3.17
C SER A 1102 20.86 36.23 2.44
N TYR A 1103 20.87 36.22 1.10
CA TYR A 1103 19.71 35.82 0.31
C TYR A 1103 20.08 35.03 -0.95
N TYR A 1104 19.24 34.08 -1.32
CA TYR A 1104 19.29 33.35 -2.58
C TYR A 1104 18.83 34.25 -3.73
N SER A 1105 19.56 34.22 -4.84
CA SER A 1105 19.34 35.08 -6.01
C SER A 1105 19.47 34.26 -7.29
N ILE A 1106 18.51 34.38 -8.21
CA ILE A 1106 18.63 33.75 -9.54
C ILE A 1106 19.68 34.48 -10.40
N SER A 1107 20.02 35.74 -10.10
CA SER A 1107 21.14 36.42 -10.77
C SER A 1107 22.49 35.73 -10.53
N LYS A 1108 22.68 35.11 -9.35
CA LYS A 1108 23.88 34.31 -9.08
C LYS A 1108 23.94 33.01 -9.86
N PHE A 1109 22.79 32.44 -10.24
CA PHE A 1109 22.72 31.18 -10.96
C PHE A 1109 23.38 31.21 -12.36
N ASN A 1110 23.60 32.39 -12.97
CA ASN A 1110 24.31 32.47 -14.27
C ASN A 1110 25.31 33.65 -14.37
N TYR A 1111 26.05 33.94 -13.30
CA TYR A 1111 26.92 35.12 -13.23
C TYR A 1111 28.02 35.19 -14.32
N LYS A 1112 28.53 34.04 -14.80
CA LYS A 1112 29.61 34.01 -15.81
C LYS A 1112 29.17 34.39 -17.23
N GLN A 1113 27.90 34.21 -17.58
CA GLN A 1113 27.41 34.46 -18.96
C GLN A 1113 26.86 35.88 -19.15
N GLN A 1114 26.56 36.61 -18.07
CA GLN A 1114 25.84 37.89 -18.07
C GLN A 1114 26.63 39.10 -18.63
N GLN A 1115 27.95 39.02 -18.79
CA GLN A 1115 28.80 40.21 -19.02
C GLN A 1115 28.83 40.78 -20.46
N LYS A 1116 27.99 40.33 -21.40
CA LYS A 1116 28.03 40.82 -22.80
C LYS A 1116 26.83 41.67 -23.24
N ASP A 1117 25.63 41.10 -23.33
CA ASP A 1117 24.55 41.70 -24.16
C ASP A 1117 23.23 42.00 -23.43
N GLY A 1118 23.24 42.19 -22.10
CA GLY A 1118 22.04 42.61 -21.34
C GLY A 1118 20.85 41.64 -21.38
N GLN A 1119 21.13 40.35 -21.63
CA GLN A 1119 20.12 39.30 -21.79
C GLN A 1119 19.43 38.93 -20.46
N LEU A 1120 18.25 38.31 -20.56
CA LEU A 1120 17.46 37.84 -19.41
C LEU A 1120 18.20 36.74 -18.62
N LEU A 1121 17.89 36.62 -17.33
CA LEU A 1121 18.58 35.69 -16.43
C LEU A 1121 18.32 34.21 -16.75
N LEU A 1122 17.18 33.91 -17.39
CA LEU A 1122 16.72 32.56 -17.76
C LEU A 1122 16.14 32.60 -19.20
N PRO A 1123 16.08 31.46 -19.91
CA PRO A 1123 15.51 31.38 -21.26
C PRO A 1123 14.12 32.02 -21.41
N LEU A 1124 13.89 32.71 -22.53
CA LEU A 1124 12.63 33.39 -22.86
C LEU A 1124 11.40 32.46 -22.84
N ASN A 1125 11.58 31.19 -23.18
CA ASN A 1125 10.50 30.21 -23.22
C ASN A 1125 10.13 29.64 -21.84
N LEU A 1126 10.93 29.94 -20.80
CA LEU A 1126 10.77 29.32 -19.49
C LEU A 1126 9.53 29.87 -18.75
N ARG A 1127 8.57 28.98 -18.49
CA ARG A 1127 7.31 29.28 -17.79
C ARG A 1127 7.24 28.65 -16.40
N LYS A 1128 7.91 27.53 -16.14
CA LYS A 1128 7.87 26.85 -14.83
C LYS A 1128 9.25 26.83 -14.19
N LEU A 1129 9.33 27.14 -12.89
CA LEU A 1129 10.56 27.15 -12.10
C LEU A 1129 10.33 26.54 -10.72
N LYS A 1130 11.00 25.44 -10.40
CA LYS A 1130 10.92 24.72 -9.12
C LYS A 1130 12.31 24.77 -8.46
N ILE A 1131 12.40 25.24 -7.22
CA ILE A 1131 13.69 25.55 -6.58
C ILE A 1131 13.83 24.78 -5.26
N LYS A 1132 14.63 23.72 -5.25
CA LYS A 1132 14.99 22.91 -4.07
C LYS A 1132 16.12 23.64 -3.32
N ILE A 1133 15.82 24.37 -2.25
CA ILE A 1133 16.84 25.08 -1.45
C ILE A 1133 17.43 24.13 -0.40
N ARG A 1134 18.72 23.79 -0.56
CA ARG A 1134 19.50 22.90 0.32
C ARG A 1134 20.22 23.71 1.41
N SER A 1135 19.43 24.16 2.39
CA SER A 1135 19.90 25.01 3.48
C SER A 1135 20.56 24.20 4.61
N ASN A 1136 21.90 24.18 4.61
CA ASN A 1136 22.73 23.41 5.56
C ASN A 1136 22.99 24.14 6.89
N LYS A 1137 22.67 25.44 7.02
CA LYS A 1137 22.91 26.27 8.24
C LYS A 1137 21.60 26.77 8.82
N LYS A 1138 21.59 27.21 10.09
CA LYS A 1138 20.41 27.83 10.76
C LYS A 1138 20.13 29.27 10.30
N GLY A 1139 20.59 29.67 9.10
CA GLY A 1139 20.45 31.04 8.58
C GLY A 1139 19.05 31.36 8.05
N THR A 1140 18.81 32.64 7.80
CA THR A 1140 17.56 33.13 7.19
C THR A 1140 17.51 32.77 5.70
N ASN A 1141 16.60 31.87 5.34
CA ASN A 1141 16.43 31.40 3.96
C ASN A 1141 15.58 32.41 3.17
N ASN A 1142 16.22 33.50 2.74
CA ASN A 1142 15.58 34.58 2.01
C ASN A 1142 15.80 34.39 0.50
N PHE A 1143 14.86 34.75 -0.37
CA PHE A 1143 14.97 34.57 -1.82
C PHE A 1143 14.49 35.81 -2.59
N ARG A 1144 15.23 36.29 -3.60
CA ARG A 1144 14.79 37.44 -4.41
C ARG A 1144 13.72 37.06 -5.44
N LEU A 1145 12.49 37.40 -5.12
CA LEU A 1145 11.31 37.20 -5.97
C LEU A 1145 11.23 38.23 -7.10
N ASP A 1146 11.72 39.46 -6.90
CA ASP A 1146 11.69 40.50 -7.94
C ASP A 1146 12.50 40.13 -9.19
N GLU A 1147 13.60 39.40 -9.02
CA GLU A 1147 14.39 38.87 -10.14
C GLU A 1147 13.55 37.92 -11.01
N VAL A 1148 12.77 37.02 -10.38
CA VAL A 1148 11.85 36.12 -11.10
C VAL A 1148 10.73 36.89 -11.79
N ILE A 1149 10.13 37.88 -11.11
CA ILE A 1149 9.03 38.66 -11.70
C ILE A 1149 9.52 39.47 -12.91
N ASN A 1150 10.67 40.15 -12.77
CA ASN A 1150 11.09 41.23 -13.66
C ASN A 1150 12.10 40.81 -14.74
N GLN A 1151 12.85 39.72 -14.52
CA GLN A 1151 13.98 39.32 -15.38
C GLN A 1151 13.79 37.90 -15.98
N THR A 1152 12.56 37.36 -15.90
CA THR A 1152 12.17 36.05 -16.44
C THR A 1152 10.71 36.06 -16.89
N ASN A 1153 10.31 35.05 -17.69
CA ASN A 1153 8.92 34.83 -18.11
C ASN A 1153 8.16 33.80 -17.24
N ILE A 1154 8.66 33.48 -16.03
CA ILE A 1154 8.06 32.45 -15.17
C ILE A 1154 6.60 32.76 -14.81
N GLU A 1155 5.74 31.76 -15.00
CA GLU A 1155 4.31 31.71 -14.72
C GLU A 1155 3.96 30.71 -13.61
N GLU A 1156 4.79 29.70 -13.31
CA GLU A 1156 4.67 28.82 -12.13
C GLU A 1156 5.99 28.78 -11.35
N LEU A 1157 5.98 29.17 -10.07
CA LEU A 1157 7.13 29.17 -9.15
C LEU A 1157 6.90 28.21 -7.98
N SER A 1158 7.77 27.20 -7.81
CA SER A 1158 7.64 26.12 -6.83
C SER A 1158 8.89 25.95 -5.96
N ILE A 1159 9.08 26.80 -4.95
CA ILE A 1159 10.23 26.73 -4.03
C ILE A 1159 9.96 25.66 -2.95
N ALA A 1160 10.95 24.80 -2.67
CA ALA A 1160 10.93 23.79 -1.63
C ALA A 1160 12.16 23.91 -0.73
N LEU A 1161 11.97 23.92 0.60
CA LEU A 1161 13.05 23.94 1.59
C LEU A 1161 13.27 22.52 2.13
N ARG A 1162 14.49 21.98 1.97
CA ARG A 1162 14.84 20.62 2.45
C ARG A 1162 13.81 19.55 2.00
N GLY A 1163 13.44 19.57 0.71
CA GLY A 1163 12.46 18.67 0.11
C GLY A 1163 10.98 19.01 0.39
N LYS A 1164 10.66 19.76 1.46
CA LYS A 1164 9.30 20.19 1.77
C LYS A 1164 8.91 21.41 0.94
N GLY A 1165 7.76 21.37 0.28
CA GLY A 1165 7.22 22.52 -0.46
C GLY A 1165 7.05 23.73 0.46
N TRP A 1166 7.62 24.87 0.08
CA TRP A 1166 7.59 26.12 0.84
C TRP A 1166 6.68 27.17 0.18
N LEU A 1167 6.74 27.27 -1.15
CA LEU A 1167 5.85 28.08 -1.98
C LEU A 1167 5.54 27.29 -3.27
N LYS A 1168 4.28 27.23 -3.72
CA LYS A 1168 3.94 26.80 -5.09
C LYS A 1168 2.90 27.74 -5.71
N ALA A 1169 3.35 28.86 -6.29
CA ALA A 1169 2.47 29.90 -6.79
C ALA A 1169 2.56 30.14 -8.30
N THR A 1170 1.40 30.38 -8.92
CA THR A 1170 1.28 30.92 -10.27
C THR A 1170 1.55 32.43 -10.25
N ILE A 1171 2.29 32.95 -11.23
CA ILE A 1171 2.67 34.37 -11.39
C ILE A 1171 2.07 34.91 -12.70
N LYS A 1172 1.18 35.90 -12.59
CA LYS A 1172 0.51 36.53 -13.73
C LYS A 1172 0.77 38.04 -13.75
N ARG A 1173 1.64 38.47 -14.68
CA ARG A 1173 1.91 39.88 -14.99
C ARG A 1173 0.63 40.50 -15.57
N LEU A 1174 0.16 41.61 -15.01
CA LEU A 1174 -1.11 42.25 -15.39
C LEU A 1174 -0.93 43.38 -16.40
N ASP A 1175 0.27 43.98 -16.44
CA ASP A 1175 0.66 45.07 -17.33
C ASP A 1175 1.97 44.74 -18.06
N LYS A 1176 2.20 45.36 -19.22
CA LYS A 1176 3.38 45.13 -20.08
C LYS A 1176 4.72 45.49 -19.42
N ASP A 1177 4.70 46.30 -18.36
CA ASP A 1177 5.91 46.77 -17.66
C ASP A 1177 6.11 46.11 -16.29
N ASN A 1178 5.29 45.11 -15.95
CA ASN A 1178 5.27 44.39 -14.67
C ASN A 1178 4.94 45.24 -13.42
N SER A 1179 4.44 46.47 -13.59
CA SER A 1179 4.09 47.35 -12.45
C SER A 1179 2.98 46.79 -11.54
N ARG A 1180 2.12 45.88 -12.05
CA ARG A 1180 1.20 45.06 -11.26
C ARG A 1180 1.32 43.58 -11.63
N VAL A 1181 1.48 42.72 -10.63
CA VAL A 1181 1.63 41.26 -10.82
C VAL A 1181 0.81 40.50 -9.78
N LEU A 1182 -0.10 39.66 -10.25
CA LEU A 1182 -0.87 38.74 -9.41
C LEU A 1182 -0.04 37.47 -9.17
N ILE A 1183 0.15 37.10 -7.91
CA ILE A 1183 0.72 35.80 -7.50
C ILE A 1183 -0.37 35.01 -6.78
N VAL A 1184 -0.48 33.69 -6.98
CA VAL A 1184 -1.51 32.82 -6.32
C VAL A 1184 -0.95 31.43 -6.04
N ASP A 1185 -0.92 30.97 -4.79
CA ASP A 1185 -0.60 29.57 -4.44
C ASP A 1185 -1.61 28.58 -5.06
N ASN A 1186 -1.09 27.51 -5.66
CA ASN A 1186 -1.87 26.48 -6.34
C ASN A 1186 -2.45 25.43 -5.37
N LYS A 1187 -2.09 25.47 -4.07
CA LYS A 1187 -2.59 24.58 -3.00
C LYS A 1187 -3.35 25.31 -1.88
N SER A 1188 -3.36 26.63 -1.86
CA SER A 1188 -4.04 27.43 -0.83
C SER A 1188 -4.62 28.71 -1.42
N LEU A 1189 -5.11 29.63 -0.59
CA LEU A 1189 -5.52 30.98 -1.01
C LEU A 1189 -4.41 32.04 -0.83
N PHE A 1190 -3.15 31.62 -0.63
CA PHE A 1190 -2.04 32.54 -0.41
C PHE A 1190 -1.57 33.19 -1.73
N GLY A 1191 -2.09 34.38 -2.05
CA GLY A 1191 -1.53 35.21 -3.11
C GLY A 1191 -2.42 36.39 -3.53
N GLY A 1192 -1.80 37.48 -3.98
CA GLY A 1192 -2.47 38.73 -4.34
C GLY A 1192 -1.70 39.57 -5.36
N ILE A 1193 -2.16 40.79 -5.59
CA ILE A 1193 -1.55 41.72 -6.56
C ILE A 1193 -0.43 42.50 -5.87
N ILE A 1194 0.81 42.24 -6.27
CA ILE A 1194 1.98 43.06 -5.92
C ILE A 1194 2.02 44.26 -6.85
N HIS A 1195 2.12 45.46 -6.28
CA HIS A 1195 2.37 46.70 -6.99
C HIS A 1195 3.87 47.05 -6.86
N GLN A 1196 4.57 47.24 -7.98
CA GLN A 1196 5.99 47.56 -7.98
C GLN A 1196 6.22 49.07 -8.17
N SER A 1197 6.92 49.70 -7.24
CA SER A 1197 7.38 51.09 -7.37
C SER A 1197 8.73 51.15 -8.11
N ARG A 1198 8.79 51.96 -9.18
CA ARG A 1198 10.07 52.38 -9.78
C ARG A 1198 10.73 53.40 -8.88
N GLN A 1199 12.04 53.32 -8.72
CA GLN A 1199 12.79 54.31 -7.93
C GLN A 1199 13.17 55.50 -8.80
N SER A 1200 12.76 56.71 -8.40
CA SER A 1200 13.02 57.96 -9.14
C SER A 1200 14.44 58.50 -8.86
N ASN A 1201 15.46 57.74 -9.24
CA ASN A 1201 16.84 58.21 -9.28
C ASN A 1201 17.15 58.86 -10.64
N ASN A 1202 17.94 59.93 -10.65
CA ASN A 1202 18.23 60.73 -11.86
C ASN A 1202 19.10 60.03 -12.94
N ASN A 1203 19.45 58.76 -12.75
CA ASN A 1203 20.13 57.93 -13.75
C ASN A 1203 19.08 57.06 -14.45
N ASN A 1204 18.99 57.12 -15.78
CA ASN A 1204 17.88 56.63 -16.64
C ASN A 1204 17.49 55.13 -16.58
N ASN A 1205 18.01 54.36 -15.62
CA ASN A 1205 17.68 52.95 -15.45
C ASN A 1205 16.35 52.80 -14.72
N ASN A 1206 15.31 52.33 -15.43
CA ASN A 1206 13.96 52.07 -14.91
C ASN A 1206 13.93 50.84 -13.97
N GLN A 1207 14.56 50.95 -12.80
CA GLN A 1207 14.67 49.85 -11.84
C GLN A 1207 13.56 49.90 -10.77
N TYR A 1208 12.92 48.75 -10.56
CA TYR A 1208 11.97 48.52 -9.48
C TYR A 1208 12.67 48.24 -8.16
N SER A 1209 12.03 48.62 -7.04
CA SER A 1209 12.50 48.23 -5.71
C SER A 1209 12.49 46.70 -5.57
N PRO A 1210 13.53 46.07 -4.97
CA PRO A 1210 13.60 44.62 -4.79
C PRO A 1210 12.40 44.03 -4.02
N ILE A 1211 12.22 42.71 -4.12
CA ILE A 1211 11.19 41.96 -3.38
C ILE A 1211 11.84 40.69 -2.86
N TYR A 1212 11.99 40.62 -1.54
CA TYR A 1212 12.58 39.48 -0.85
C TYR A 1212 11.48 38.61 -0.25
N LEU A 1213 11.45 37.34 -0.62
CA LEU A 1213 10.66 36.30 0.03
C LEU A 1213 11.41 35.80 1.27
N TYR A 1214 10.86 36.06 2.45
CA TYR A 1214 11.41 35.69 3.74
C TYR A 1214 10.76 34.43 4.28
N LYS A 1215 11.58 33.55 4.87
CA LYS A 1215 11.09 32.43 5.67
C LYS A 1215 10.87 32.91 7.11
N SER A 1216 9.62 32.88 7.59
CA SER A 1216 9.35 33.13 9.01
C SER A 1216 10.07 32.10 9.89
N LYS A 1217 10.71 32.56 10.97
CA LYS A 1217 11.37 31.72 11.98
C LYS A 1217 10.39 30.79 12.71
N GLU A 1218 9.14 31.22 12.87
CA GLU A 1218 8.11 30.53 13.66
C GLU A 1218 7.24 29.60 12.79
N ILE A 1219 6.81 30.09 11.62
CA ILE A 1219 5.60 29.58 10.95
C ILE A 1219 5.92 28.57 9.81
N ASP A 1220 7.18 28.50 9.35
CA ASP A 1220 7.60 27.85 8.09
C ASP A 1220 6.97 28.44 6.80
N ILE A 1221 5.99 29.36 6.88
CA ILE A 1221 5.31 30.03 5.76
C ILE A 1221 6.18 31.13 5.09
N PRO A 1222 6.08 31.30 3.75
CA PRO A 1222 6.70 32.42 3.03
C PRO A 1222 5.89 33.72 3.14
N TYR A 1223 6.57 34.85 3.34
CA TYR A 1223 6.02 36.21 3.15
C TYR A 1223 7.03 37.05 2.36
N TRP A 1224 6.63 38.18 1.76
CA TRP A 1224 7.56 39.06 1.03
C TRP A 1224 7.59 40.48 1.59
N SER A 1225 8.72 41.15 1.40
CA SER A 1225 8.93 42.57 1.71
C SER A 1225 9.72 43.28 0.62
N HIS A 1226 9.49 44.59 0.46
CA HIS A 1226 10.31 45.47 -0.37
C HIS A 1226 11.61 45.93 0.31
N THR A 1227 11.69 45.77 1.65
CA THR A 1227 12.87 46.13 2.43
C THR A 1227 13.65 44.90 2.86
N THR A 1228 14.98 45.06 2.89
CA THR A 1228 15.95 44.15 3.49
C THR A 1228 15.80 44.14 5.01
N LEU A 1229 14.90 43.30 5.55
CA LEU A 1229 14.64 43.20 6.99
C LEU A 1229 15.93 42.87 7.76
N PRO A 1230 16.30 43.65 8.80
CA PRO A 1230 17.50 43.40 9.59
C PRO A 1230 17.39 42.06 10.33
N VAL A 1231 18.53 41.36 10.49
CA VAL A 1231 18.56 40.03 11.09
C VAL A 1231 18.57 40.14 12.62
N ASN A 1232 17.37 40.22 13.20
CA ASN A 1232 17.09 39.91 14.61
C ASN A 1232 15.97 38.86 14.72
#